data_AF-A0A950I1R4-F1
#
_entry.id   AF-A0A950I1R4-F1
#
_cell.length_a   1.000
_cell.length_b   1.000
_cell.length_c   1.000
_cell.angle_alpha   90.00
_cell.angle_beta   90.00
_cell.angle_gamma   90.00
#
_symmetry.space_group_name_H-M   'P 1'
#
loop_
_entity.id
_entity.type
_entity.pdbx_description
1 polymer ?
#
loop_
_entity_poly.entity_id
_entity_poly.type
_entity_poly.pdbx_seq_one_letter_code
_entity_poly.pdbx_strand_id
1 'polypeptide(L)'
;MRIPVMATLLCALSFVGTATAAAPVAPQHPYEVPSPNGTRSDPYYWIRDDTRKNPEMLQYLDAENAYYKSETAGLDGLTEKIYGEIIGRIKQDDSTVPYKKGAWRYYTRFATGGEYPIFARKPLQGDKEEVLIDGNVESKGKAFFDIGRHEVSPNAKLMAYLTDTTGRRQYTLKIRDLATGRDMKEEIAGLAPVAAWAADNKTVFYIENDPTTLLTTRVKKHVIGTDPAHDKLVYEEPDHSYYLGLEKSGDDRYVIIVQHSTTTNGFLVVDAARPDSKPAWLTPRKEAMLYMADHVAGRWIINTDWNAPNYRIMTVADRDIGDRNKWQELIAHDKDVFIEGFVAFKDYLALNERAQGLRRLRVLPWKDLRGGRVIASDEAAYAETFEANTEQDSHELRYNYTSLTTPTRVMSVDMETGERKVLKEQPVPGYDAANYVTERIWATARDGVKVPVSLLYRKGFKHDGTAPLYQYAYGSYGMSTDPAFRSTFISLADRGFVVAIAHIRGGQEMGRAWYDDGKLMHKTNTFIDFLDVTDYLVAEHYAAKDKVFAMGGSAGGLLMGAVANLGGDKYRGIVAHVPFVDVVTTMLDESIPLTTNEFDEWGNPKQAGAYKYMLSYSPYDNVAAKAYPAMLVTTGLYDSQVQYYEPTKWVARLRSMKTDHNPLYLKINMEAGHGGKSGRFTRQHETAEEYAFILNQLGMSE
;
A
#
# COMPACT_ATOMS: atom_id res chain seq x y z
N MET A 1 70.86 -45.75 -4.32
CA MET A 1 70.42 -44.63 -5.19
C MET A 1 69.15 -45.10 -5.88
N ARG A 2 67.98 -44.60 -5.45
CA ARG A 2 66.65 -45.17 -5.76
C ARG A 2 65.99 -44.43 -6.93
N ILE A 3 65.36 -45.22 -7.80
CA ILE A 3 64.53 -44.87 -8.97
C ILE A 3 63.19 -44.28 -8.49
N PRO A 4 62.60 -43.25 -9.12
CA PRO A 4 61.22 -42.85 -8.83
C PRO A 4 60.23 -43.58 -9.75
N VAL A 5 59.22 -44.16 -9.11
CA VAL A 5 58.06 -44.82 -9.71
C VAL A 5 56.96 -43.78 -9.92
N MET A 6 56.36 -43.84 -11.10
CA MET A 6 55.23 -43.04 -11.57
C MET A 6 53.94 -43.60 -10.94
N ALA A 7 53.17 -42.77 -10.25
CA ALA A 7 51.88 -43.14 -9.66
C ALA A 7 50.73 -42.36 -10.32
N THR A 8 49.89 -43.10 -11.04
CA THR A 8 48.68 -42.63 -11.71
C THR A 8 47.56 -42.48 -10.68
N LEU A 9 47.05 -41.25 -10.50
CA LEU A 9 45.89 -40.99 -9.63
C LEU A 9 44.59 -41.15 -10.45
N LEU A 10 43.80 -42.17 -10.12
CA LEU A 10 42.44 -42.33 -10.63
C LEU A 10 41.51 -41.38 -9.85
N CYS A 11 40.96 -40.35 -10.50
CA CYS A 11 39.91 -39.51 -9.95
C CYS A 11 38.55 -40.20 -10.15
N ALA A 12 37.96 -40.70 -9.07
CA ALA A 12 36.55 -41.11 -9.06
C ALA A 12 35.68 -39.85 -8.94
N LEU A 13 34.99 -39.48 -10.02
CA LEU A 13 33.90 -38.49 -9.95
C LEU A 13 32.72 -39.11 -9.20
N SER A 14 32.53 -38.71 -7.95
CA SER A 14 31.27 -38.89 -7.25
C SER A 14 30.29 -37.83 -7.75
N PHE A 15 29.36 -38.24 -8.63
CA PHE A 15 28.15 -37.46 -8.90
C PHE A 15 27.34 -37.41 -7.61
N VAL A 16 27.44 -36.32 -6.86
CA VAL A 16 26.45 -35.98 -5.84
C VAL A 16 25.23 -35.48 -6.61
N GLY A 17 24.29 -36.39 -6.90
CA GLY A 17 22.96 -36.00 -7.32
C GLY A 17 22.32 -35.21 -6.17
N THR A 18 22.08 -33.93 -6.38
CA THR A 18 21.21 -33.13 -5.50
C THR A 18 19.81 -33.73 -5.59
N ALA A 19 19.42 -34.53 -4.60
CA ALA A 19 18.04 -34.96 -4.48
C ALA A 19 17.17 -33.71 -4.26
N THR A 20 16.28 -33.42 -5.20
CA THR A 20 15.24 -32.40 -5.08
C THR A 20 14.40 -32.71 -3.84
N ALA A 21 14.19 -31.73 -2.96
CA ALA A 21 13.40 -31.96 -1.75
C ALA A 21 11.95 -32.20 -2.16
N ALA A 22 11.30 -33.22 -1.58
CA ALA A 22 9.87 -33.42 -1.82
C ALA A 22 9.08 -32.22 -1.25
N ALA A 23 8.09 -31.75 -2.01
CA ALA A 23 7.21 -30.67 -1.54
C ALA A 23 6.51 -31.07 -0.23
N PRO A 24 6.44 -30.18 0.77
CA PRO A 24 5.73 -30.45 2.02
C PRO A 24 4.26 -30.77 1.77
N VAL A 25 3.77 -31.79 2.48
CA VAL A 25 2.36 -32.21 2.47
C VAL A 25 1.75 -31.90 3.83
N ALA A 26 0.84 -30.93 3.88
CA ALA A 26 0.10 -30.63 5.09
C ALA A 26 -0.81 -31.82 5.48
N PRO A 27 -0.81 -32.26 6.75
CA PRO A 27 -1.82 -33.19 7.23
C PRO A 27 -3.23 -32.60 7.07
N GLN A 28 -4.20 -33.47 6.79
CA GLN A 28 -5.61 -33.11 6.72
C GLN A 28 -6.29 -33.45 8.04
N HIS A 29 -6.82 -32.45 8.72
CA HIS A 29 -7.59 -32.61 9.95
C HIS A 29 -9.05 -32.26 9.65
N PRO A 30 -9.99 -33.22 9.68
CA PRO A 30 -11.39 -32.95 9.42
C PRO A 30 -11.91 -31.80 10.28
N TYR A 31 -12.40 -30.75 9.63
CA TYR A 31 -13.00 -29.60 10.29
C TYR A 31 -14.14 -29.09 9.43
N GLU A 32 -15.28 -28.84 10.05
CA GLU A 32 -16.46 -28.27 9.41
C GLU A 32 -16.56 -26.80 9.78
N VAL A 33 -16.40 -25.90 8.80
CA VAL A 33 -16.56 -24.47 9.00
C VAL A 33 -18.05 -24.18 9.22
N PRO A 34 -18.45 -23.71 10.41
CA PRO A 34 -19.85 -23.41 10.69
C PRO A 34 -20.29 -22.16 9.89
N SER A 35 -21.48 -22.22 9.31
CA SER A 35 -22.10 -21.09 8.63
C SER A 35 -23.63 -21.22 8.68
N PRO A 36 -24.36 -20.09 8.77
CA PRO A 36 -25.82 -20.10 8.66
C PRO A 36 -26.32 -20.57 7.28
N ASN A 37 -25.43 -20.67 6.29
CA ASN A 37 -25.73 -21.04 4.91
C ASN A 37 -25.28 -22.48 4.56
N GLY A 38 -25.00 -23.32 5.56
CA GLY A 38 -24.53 -24.70 5.42
C GLY A 38 -23.03 -24.86 5.75
N THR A 39 -22.61 -26.06 6.15
CA THR A 39 -21.21 -26.31 6.51
C THR A 39 -20.34 -26.58 5.29
N ARG A 40 -19.06 -26.21 5.38
CA ARG A 40 -18.02 -26.54 4.40
C ARG A 40 -16.88 -27.27 5.10
N SER A 41 -16.33 -28.28 4.45
CA SER A 41 -15.13 -28.95 4.94
C SER A 41 -13.89 -28.11 4.67
N ASP A 42 -13.07 -27.88 5.70
CA ASP A 42 -11.77 -27.22 5.62
C ASP A 42 -10.71 -28.07 6.34
N PRO A 43 -10.11 -29.06 5.64
CA PRO A 43 -9.16 -29.97 6.28
C PRO A 43 -7.85 -29.31 6.73
N TYR A 44 -7.61 -28.04 6.36
CA TYR A 44 -6.40 -27.29 6.69
C TYR A 44 -6.67 -26.17 7.72
N TYR A 45 -7.87 -26.14 8.33
CA TYR A 45 -8.24 -25.14 9.34
C TYR A 45 -7.25 -25.09 10.53
N TRP A 46 -6.65 -26.23 10.88
CA TRP A 46 -5.69 -26.37 11.99
C TRP A 46 -4.42 -25.50 11.84
N ILE A 47 -4.10 -25.03 10.62
CA ILE A 47 -2.97 -24.13 10.36
C ILE A 47 -3.16 -22.76 11.03
N ARG A 48 -4.41 -22.36 11.28
CA ARG A 48 -4.70 -21.15 12.05
C ARG A 48 -4.34 -21.35 13.52
N ASP A 49 -3.38 -20.55 13.98
CA ASP A 49 -3.07 -20.38 15.39
C ASP A 49 -2.87 -18.89 15.69
N ASP A 50 -3.85 -18.32 16.40
CA ASP A 50 -3.83 -16.89 16.72
C ASP A 50 -2.69 -16.53 17.69
N THR A 51 -2.08 -17.50 18.39
CA THR A 51 -0.93 -17.27 19.26
C THR A 51 0.42 -17.30 18.53
N ARG A 52 0.48 -17.88 17.33
CA ARG A 52 1.69 -18.11 16.51
C ARG A 52 2.77 -18.92 17.24
N LYS A 53 2.36 -19.92 18.01
CA LYS A 53 3.23 -20.76 18.87
C LYS A 53 3.01 -22.26 18.70
N ASN A 54 1.98 -22.69 17.96
CA ASN A 54 1.69 -24.09 17.72
C ASN A 54 2.88 -24.78 17.02
N PRO A 55 3.51 -25.80 17.65
CA PRO A 55 4.71 -26.43 17.09
C PRO A 55 4.49 -27.16 15.76
N GLU A 56 3.34 -27.81 15.57
CA GLU A 56 3.00 -28.54 14.33
C GLU A 56 2.85 -27.55 13.16
N MET A 57 2.16 -26.43 13.42
CA MET A 57 2.02 -25.35 12.46
C MET A 57 3.38 -24.75 12.10
N LEU A 58 4.20 -24.39 13.09
CA LEU A 58 5.52 -23.80 12.85
C LEU A 58 6.43 -24.75 12.07
N GLN A 59 6.41 -26.04 12.39
CA GLN A 59 7.17 -27.05 11.66
C GLN A 59 6.74 -27.15 10.19
N TYR A 60 5.44 -27.02 9.90
CA TYR A 60 4.95 -26.98 8.52
C TYR A 60 5.43 -25.72 7.77
N LEU A 61 5.36 -24.55 8.39
CA LEU A 61 5.88 -23.31 7.80
C LEU A 61 7.40 -23.39 7.54
N ASP A 62 8.17 -23.96 8.45
CA ASP A 62 9.61 -24.16 8.30
C ASP A 62 9.92 -25.14 7.15
N ALA A 63 9.12 -26.19 6.99
CA ALA A 63 9.24 -27.13 5.89
C ALA A 63 8.97 -26.47 4.53
N GLU A 64 7.99 -25.57 4.44
CA GLU A 64 7.71 -24.77 3.25
C GLU A 64 8.88 -23.87 2.87
N ASN A 65 9.43 -23.15 3.84
CA ASN A 65 10.62 -22.32 3.63
C ASN A 65 11.84 -23.14 3.22
N ALA A 66 12.03 -24.33 3.79
CA ALA A 66 13.11 -25.24 3.42
C ALA A 66 12.96 -25.78 1.99
N TYR A 67 11.72 -26.09 1.57
CA TYR A 67 11.40 -26.49 0.21
C TYR A 67 11.63 -25.36 -0.79
N TYR A 68 11.13 -24.15 -0.52
CA TYR A 68 11.41 -22.98 -1.34
C TYR A 68 12.92 -22.79 -1.53
N LYS A 69 13.67 -22.74 -0.42
CA LYS A 69 15.12 -22.52 -0.45
C LYS A 69 15.87 -23.59 -1.24
N SER A 70 15.49 -24.86 -1.14
CA SER A 70 16.18 -25.93 -1.85
C SER A 70 15.91 -25.89 -3.35
N GLU A 71 14.67 -25.63 -3.75
CA GLU A 71 14.26 -25.57 -5.16
C GLU A 71 14.73 -24.30 -5.86
N THR A 72 14.94 -23.21 -5.13
CA THR A 72 15.45 -21.94 -5.69
C THR A 72 16.94 -21.73 -5.47
N ALA A 73 17.68 -22.67 -4.87
CA ALA A 73 19.11 -22.51 -4.61
C ALA A 73 19.92 -22.24 -5.90
N GLY A 74 19.50 -22.81 -7.03
CA GLY A 74 20.11 -22.55 -8.35
C GLY A 74 19.90 -21.12 -8.86
N LEU A 75 18.99 -20.35 -8.24
CA LEU A 75 18.66 -18.98 -8.62
C LEU A 75 19.41 -17.93 -7.80
N ASP A 76 20.14 -18.32 -6.75
CA ASP A 76 20.83 -17.38 -5.84
C ASP A 76 21.71 -16.38 -6.60
N GLY A 77 22.50 -16.84 -7.59
CA GLY A 77 23.34 -15.97 -8.40
C GLY A 77 22.54 -14.95 -9.24
N LEU A 78 21.41 -15.37 -9.81
CA LEU A 78 20.51 -14.49 -10.58
C LEU A 78 19.81 -13.49 -9.66
N THR A 79 19.33 -13.94 -8.50
CA THR A 79 18.73 -13.09 -7.46
C THR A 79 19.72 -12.01 -7.01
N GLU A 80 20.96 -12.36 -6.67
CA GLU A 80 21.96 -11.38 -6.23
C GLU A 80 22.34 -10.40 -7.34
N LYS A 81 22.37 -10.84 -8.60
CA LYS A 81 22.59 -9.95 -9.75
C LYS A 81 21.47 -8.93 -9.89
N ILE A 82 20.21 -9.37 -9.88
CA ILE A 82 19.04 -8.49 -9.98
C ILE A 82 18.98 -7.54 -8.78
N TYR A 83 19.25 -8.06 -7.57
CA TYR A 83 19.36 -7.24 -6.37
C TYR A 83 20.41 -6.14 -6.55
N GLY A 84 21.62 -6.50 -7.02
CA GLY A 84 22.68 -5.56 -7.33
C GLY A 84 22.27 -4.48 -8.35
N GLU A 85 21.51 -4.83 -9.39
CA GLU A 85 20.95 -3.87 -10.35
C GLU A 85 19.96 -2.91 -9.69
N ILE A 86 19.02 -3.44 -8.89
CA ILE A 86 18.01 -2.63 -8.19
C ILE A 86 18.69 -1.66 -7.23
N ILE A 87 19.61 -2.15 -6.39
CA ILE A 87 20.36 -1.32 -5.45
C ILE A 87 21.26 -0.32 -6.19
N GLY A 88 21.87 -0.71 -7.31
CA GLY A 88 22.69 0.16 -8.16
C GLY A 88 21.91 1.37 -8.69
N ARG A 89 20.59 1.25 -8.87
CA ARG A 89 19.70 2.35 -9.27
C ARG A 89 19.20 3.21 -8.10
N ILE A 90 19.61 2.94 -6.86
CA ILE A 90 19.24 3.73 -5.67
C ILE A 90 20.41 4.61 -5.26
N LYS A 91 20.24 5.93 -5.29
CA LYS A 91 21.16 6.85 -4.59
C LYS A 91 20.99 6.64 -3.08
N GLN A 92 22.00 6.05 -2.45
CA GLN A 92 21.90 5.66 -1.04
C GLN A 92 21.88 6.89 -0.11
N ASP A 93 22.73 7.87 -0.37
CA ASP A 93 22.79 9.14 0.35
C ASP A 93 21.85 10.16 -0.29
N ASP A 94 20.56 10.09 0.01
CA ASP A 94 19.58 11.00 -0.59
C ASP A 94 18.72 11.70 0.46
N SER A 95 18.17 12.86 0.10
CA SER A 95 17.33 13.68 0.97
C SER A 95 16.14 14.27 0.24
N THR A 96 14.99 14.38 0.90
CA THR A 96 13.81 15.03 0.34
C THR A 96 14.05 16.53 0.17
N VAL A 97 13.25 17.19 -0.68
CA VAL A 97 13.26 18.65 -0.77
C VAL A 97 12.72 19.22 0.55
N PRO A 98 13.48 20.07 1.28
CA PRO A 98 13.01 20.58 2.54
C PRO A 98 11.72 21.39 2.38
N TYR A 99 10.74 21.18 3.25
CA TYR A 99 9.51 21.97 3.30
C TYR A 99 9.54 22.92 4.51
N LYS A 100 8.93 24.09 4.36
CA LYS A 100 8.86 25.10 5.42
C LYS A 100 7.68 24.81 6.34
N LYS A 101 7.92 24.79 7.66
CA LYS A 101 6.85 24.89 8.66
C LYS A 101 7.29 25.82 9.79
N GLY A 102 6.61 26.96 9.93
CA GLY A 102 6.96 27.98 10.92
C GLY A 102 8.39 28.49 10.73
N ALA A 103 9.21 28.42 11.77
CA ALA A 103 10.61 28.91 11.75
C ALA A 103 11.64 27.90 11.18
N TRP A 104 11.19 26.76 10.66
CA TRP A 104 12.05 25.62 10.31
C TRP A 104 11.81 25.11 8.88
N ARG A 105 12.85 24.45 8.35
CA ARG A 105 12.83 23.65 7.12
C ARG A 105 13.01 22.19 7.52
N TYR A 106 12.01 21.35 7.26
CA TYR A 106 12.01 19.93 7.61
C TYR A 106 12.30 19.09 6.37
N TYR A 107 13.03 17.99 6.56
CA TYR A 107 13.34 17.04 5.49
C TYR A 107 13.67 15.67 6.08
N THR A 108 13.59 14.66 5.22
CA THR A 108 14.04 13.31 5.52
C THR A 108 15.28 13.02 4.69
N ARG A 109 16.28 12.37 5.27
CA ARG A 109 17.47 11.91 4.56
C ARG A 109 17.82 10.47 4.92
N PHE A 110 18.62 9.85 4.08
CA PHE A 110 19.20 8.54 4.35
C PHE A 110 20.72 8.61 4.30
N ALA A 111 21.38 7.80 5.14
CA ALA A 111 22.82 7.61 5.08
C ALA A 111 23.18 6.47 4.12
N THR A 112 24.38 6.49 3.56
CA THR A 112 24.94 5.34 2.82
C THR A 112 24.91 4.09 3.67
N GLY A 113 24.40 2.98 3.13
CA GLY A 113 24.19 1.73 3.86
C GLY A 113 23.09 1.76 4.94
N GLY A 114 22.46 2.91 5.19
CA GLY A 114 21.37 3.03 6.16
C GLY A 114 20.06 2.47 5.62
N GLU A 115 19.38 1.65 6.43
CA GLU A 115 18.09 1.02 6.11
C GLU A 115 16.90 1.93 6.40
N TYR A 116 17.05 2.84 7.38
CA TYR A 116 15.97 3.64 7.94
C TYR A 116 16.18 5.14 7.71
N PRO A 117 15.08 5.90 7.62
CA PRO A 117 15.14 7.35 7.44
C PRO A 117 15.70 8.06 8.66
N ILE A 118 16.33 9.20 8.39
CA ILE A 118 16.76 10.19 9.38
C ILE A 118 15.90 11.43 9.15
N PHE A 119 15.06 11.74 10.12
CA PHE A 119 14.22 12.93 10.10
C PHE A 119 14.99 14.08 10.73
N ALA A 120 15.10 15.19 9.99
CA ALA A 120 15.90 16.32 10.39
C ALA A 120 15.23 17.64 10.04
N ARG A 121 15.73 18.71 10.65
CA ARG A 121 15.33 20.08 10.33
C ARG A 121 16.52 21.02 10.35
N LYS A 122 16.35 22.17 9.71
CA LYS A 122 17.26 23.33 9.79
C LYS A 122 16.43 24.56 10.11
N PRO A 123 16.97 25.56 10.83
CA PRO A 123 16.27 26.83 10.97
C PRO A 123 16.09 27.48 9.58
N LEU A 124 15.08 28.35 9.44
CA LEU A 124 14.93 29.16 8.22
C LEU A 124 16.13 30.08 8.01
N GLN A 125 16.67 30.62 9.10
CA GLN A 125 17.89 31.44 9.10
C GLN A 125 19.07 30.61 9.63
N GLY A 126 20.00 30.27 8.74
CA GLY A 126 21.16 29.42 9.04
C GLY A 126 20.97 27.96 8.63
N ASP A 127 22.06 27.18 8.68
CA ASP A 127 22.12 25.83 8.08
C ASP A 127 22.52 24.72 9.05
N LYS A 128 22.56 25.01 10.35
CA LYS A 128 22.82 23.99 11.37
C LYS A 128 21.68 22.97 11.40
N GLU A 129 21.99 21.73 11.05
CA GLU A 129 21.03 20.61 11.11
C GLU A 129 20.76 20.20 12.55
N GLU A 130 19.49 19.92 12.84
CA GLU A 130 19.03 19.21 14.03
C GLU A 130 18.39 17.88 13.59
N VAL A 131 18.97 16.77 14.04
CA VAL A 131 18.39 15.43 13.85
C VAL A 131 17.29 15.24 14.89
N LEU A 132 16.07 14.98 14.42
CA LEU A 132 14.91 14.75 15.26
C LEU A 132 14.88 13.28 15.73
N ILE A 133 15.02 12.36 14.76
CA ILE A 133 15.08 10.92 15.00
C ILE A 133 15.86 10.24 13.87
N ASP A 134 16.80 9.36 14.25
CA ASP A 134 17.58 8.53 13.34
C ASP A 134 17.13 7.07 13.50
N GLY A 135 16.37 6.58 12.52
CA GLY A 135 15.84 5.22 12.58
C GLY A 135 16.92 4.13 12.62
N ASN A 136 18.15 4.40 12.14
CA ASN A 136 19.24 3.43 12.19
C ASN A 136 19.85 3.30 13.59
N VAL A 137 19.73 4.36 14.40
CA VAL A 137 20.09 4.30 15.82
C VAL A 137 18.99 3.59 16.60
N GLU A 138 17.74 3.98 16.35
CA GLU A 138 16.57 3.43 17.05
C GLU A 138 16.32 1.94 16.74
N SER A 139 16.71 1.46 15.56
CA SER A 139 16.50 0.06 15.15
C SER A 139 17.52 -0.94 15.72
N LYS A 140 18.61 -0.49 16.37
CA LYS A 140 19.71 -1.37 16.79
C LYS A 140 19.23 -2.51 17.70
N GLY A 141 19.61 -3.74 17.35
CA GLY A 141 19.28 -4.95 18.11
C GLY A 141 17.84 -5.44 17.93
N LYS A 142 17.06 -4.84 17.00
CA LYS A 142 15.67 -5.23 16.72
C LYS A 142 15.59 -5.96 15.38
N ALA A 143 14.84 -7.06 15.33
CA ALA A 143 14.61 -7.81 14.09
C ALA A 143 13.67 -7.05 13.13
N PHE A 144 12.74 -6.26 13.67
CA PHE A 144 11.85 -5.38 12.95
C PHE A 144 11.88 -3.98 13.58
N PHE A 145 11.77 -2.94 12.75
CA PHE A 145 11.60 -1.58 13.23
C PHE A 145 10.81 -0.73 12.24
N ASP A 146 9.81 -0.03 12.75
CA ASP A 146 9.04 0.95 11.99
C ASP A 146 8.85 2.23 12.79
N ILE A 147 8.89 3.37 12.10
CA ILE A 147 8.59 4.68 12.65
C ILE A 147 7.22 5.07 12.12
N GLY A 148 6.22 5.13 13.00
CA GLY A 148 4.89 5.63 12.70
C GLY A 148 4.85 7.16 12.56
N ARG A 149 3.76 7.79 12.98
CA ARG A 149 3.69 9.27 13.01
C ARG A 149 4.75 9.86 13.93
N HIS A 150 5.37 10.94 13.48
CA HIS A 150 6.14 11.85 14.31
C HIS A 150 5.59 13.26 14.13
N GLU A 151 5.54 14.04 15.20
CA GLU A 151 5.03 15.41 15.17
C GLU A 151 5.79 16.29 16.17
N VAL A 152 6.25 17.44 15.71
CA VAL A 152 6.92 18.45 16.53
C VAL A 152 5.89 19.37 17.16
N SER A 153 6.06 19.69 18.45
CA SER A 153 5.18 20.59 19.18
C SER A 153 5.10 21.98 18.52
N PRO A 154 4.01 22.75 18.71
CA PRO A 154 3.84 24.06 18.08
C PRO A 154 4.99 25.05 18.32
N ASN A 155 5.60 25.02 19.51
CA ASN A 155 6.77 25.84 19.88
C ASN A 155 8.11 25.25 19.43
N ALA A 156 8.08 24.14 18.71
CA ALA A 156 9.22 23.46 18.11
C ALA A 156 10.27 22.91 19.09
N LYS A 157 9.90 22.66 20.36
CA LYS A 157 10.82 22.18 21.41
C LYS A 157 10.72 20.69 21.71
N LEU A 158 9.55 20.08 21.49
CA LEU A 158 9.30 18.67 21.78
C LEU A 158 8.91 17.94 20.51
N MET A 159 9.12 16.63 20.47
CA MET A 159 8.61 15.76 19.42
C MET A 159 7.91 14.55 20.02
N ALA A 160 6.67 14.32 19.60
CA ALA A 160 5.96 13.07 19.81
C ALA A 160 6.27 12.13 18.64
N TYR A 161 6.64 10.88 18.90
CA TYR A 161 6.87 9.90 17.83
C TYR A 161 6.47 8.49 18.26
N LEU A 162 6.06 7.69 17.29
CA LEU A 162 5.56 6.33 17.48
C LEU A 162 6.48 5.31 16.82
N THR A 163 6.75 4.19 17.48
CA THR A 163 7.56 3.10 16.90
C THR A 163 6.94 1.72 17.11
N ASP A 164 7.06 0.83 16.12
CA ASP A 164 6.74 -0.59 16.21
C ASP A 164 8.03 -1.41 16.03
N THR A 165 8.23 -2.43 16.85
CA THR A 165 9.42 -3.30 16.81
C THR A 165 9.10 -4.75 16.47
N THR A 166 7.86 -5.03 16.06
CA THR A 166 7.33 -6.38 15.83
C THR A 166 6.63 -6.52 14.48
N GLY A 167 6.16 -5.43 13.88
CA GLY A 167 5.41 -5.45 12.62
C GLY A 167 3.92 -5.74 12.79
N ARG A 168 3.44 -5.85 14.05
CA ARG A 168 2.04 -6.10 14.41
C ARG A 168 1.20 -4.81 14.40
N ARG A 169 1.77 -3.65 14.02
CA ARG A 169 1.09 -2.35 13.96
C ARG A 169 0.55 -1.89 15.32
N GLN A 170 1.24 -2.28 16.39
CA GLN A 170 1.03 -1.78 17.74
C GLN A 170 2.24 -0.92 18.13
N TYR A 171 2.01 0.38 18.19
CA TYR A 171 3.08 1.36 18.36
C TYR A 171 3.22 1.79 19.81
N THR A 172 4.43 2.19 20.17
CA THR A 172 4.73 2.88 21.42
C THR A 172 4.98 4.35 21.14
N LEU A 173 4.19 5.23 21.75
CA LEU A 173 4.41 6.69 21.75
C LEU A 173 5.51 7.04 22.77
N LYS A 174 6.44 7.86 22.32
CA LYS A 174 7.50 8.49 23.12
C LYS A 174 7.55 9.99 22.85
N ILE A 175 8.00 10.75 23.85
CA ILE A 175 8.20 12.21 23.75
C ILE A 175 9.68 12.51 23.88
N ARG A 176 10.25 13.26 22.92
CA ARG A 176 11.65 13.69 22.91
C ARG A 176 11.76 15.18 23.16
N ASP A 177 12.65 15.58 24.07
CA ASP A 177 13.12 16.96 24.19
C ASP A 177 14.17 17.23 23.10
N LEU A 178 13.86 18.14 22.18
CA LEU A 178 14.72 18.42 21.02
C LEU A 178 15.98 19.23 21.36
N ALA A 179 16.02 19.90 22.52
CA ALA A 179 17.20 20.64 22.95
C ALA A 179 18.28 19.70 23.51
N THR A 180 17.86 18.65 24.22
CA THR A 180 18.77 17.68 24.86
C THR A 180 18.95 16.41 24.03
N GLY A 181 18.03 16.11 23.11
CA GLY A 181 17.98 14.87 22.35
C GLY A 181 17.58 13.65 23.18
N ARG A 182 17.05 13.85 24.39
CA ARG A 182 16.66 12.78 25.32
C ARG A 182 15.16 12.56 25.32
N ASP A 183 14.77 11.30 25.38
CA ASP A 183 13.37 10.94 25.60
C ASP A 183 12.96 11.23 27.05
N MET A 184 11.72 11.65 27.21
CA MET A 184 11.09 11.76 28.51
C MET A 184 10.80 10.36 29.08
N LYS A 185 10.33 10.29 30.33
CA LYS A 185 10.15 9.00 31.02
C LYS A 185 8.90 8.25 30.58
N GLU A 186 7.94 8.97 30.02
CA GLU A 186 6.63 8.47 29.65
C GLU A 186 6.73 7.67 28.36
N GLU A 187 6.21 6.45 28.39
CA GLU A 187 5.99 5.61 27.22
C GLU A 187 4.57 5.06 27.25
N ILE A 188 3.89 5.07 26.11
CA ILE A 188 2.50 4.60 26.00
C ILE A 188 2.43 3.59 24.85
N ALA A 189 2.19 2.32 25.16
CA ALA A 189 2.17 1.21 24.20
C ALA A 189 0.75 0.86 23.75
N GLY A 190 0.64 0.02 22.71
CA GLY A 190 -0.65 -0.50 22.22
C GLY A 190 -1.42 0.51 21.37
N LEU A 191 -0.72 1.40 20.67
CA LEU A 191 -1.32 2.52 19.97
C LEU A 191 -1.37 2.32 18.46
N ALA A 192 -2.31 3.01 17.80
CA ALA A 192 -2.24 3.24 16.37
C ALA A 192 -1.10 4.22 16.03
N PRO A 193 -0.55 4.20 14.80
CA PRO A 193 0.56 5.06 14.39
C PRO A 193 0.15 6.52 14.13
N VAL A 194 -0.69 7.11 14.99
CA VAL A 194 -1.18 8.48 14.85
C VAL A 194 -1.09 9.24 16.18
N ALA A 195 -0.76 10.53 16.08
CA ALA A 195 -0.77 11.46 17.20
C ALA A 195 -1.00 12.89 16.67
N ALA A 196 -1.51 13.77 17.53
CA ALA A 196 -1.70 15.19 17.21
C ALA A 196 -1.42 16.07 18.44
N TRP A 197 -0.63 17.13 18.26
CA TRP A 197 -0.41 18.12 19.33
C TRP A 197 -1.57 19.08 19.48
N ALA A 198 -1.93 19.37 20.73
CA ALA A 198 -2.64 20.60 21.07
C ALA A 198 -1.74 21.84 20.90
N ALA A 199 -2.34 23.03 20.89
CA ALA A 199 -1.62 24.30 20.76
C ALA A 199 -0.89 24.71 22.05
N ASP A 200 -1.13 24.04 23.17
CA ASP A 200 -0.58 24.37 24.49
C ASP A 200 0.87 23.89 24.73
N ASN A 201 1.46 23.16 23.76
CA ASN A 201 2.81 22.59 23.80
C ASN A 201 3.05 21.53 24.89
N LYS A 202 2.00 20.95 25.47
CA LYS A 202 2.12 19.93 26.52
C LYS A 202 1.11 18.79 26.41
N THR A 203 0.06 18.94 25.60
CA THR A 203 -0.99 17.94 25.43
C THR A 203 -0.88 17.27 24.07
N VAL A 204 -0.86 15.94 24.05
CA VAL A 204 -0.81 15.09 22.84
C VAL A 204 -2.02 14.17 22.82
N PHE A 205 -2.75 14.15 21.71
CA PHE A 205 -3.83 13.18 21.45
C PHE A 205 -3.25 11.93 20.79
N TYR A 206 -3.74 10.76 21.17
CA TYR A 206 -3.36 9.47 20.60
C TYR A 206 -4.55 8.50 20.57
N ILE A 207 -4.42 7.40 19.83
CA ILE A 207 -5.46 6.36 19.71
C ILE A 207 -4.96 5.03 20.23
N GLU A 208 -5.71 4.43 21.14
CA GLU A 208 -5.49 3.08 21.67
C GLU A 208 -6.15 2.02 20.77
N ASN A 209 -5.42 0.93 20.51
CA ASN A 209 -5.92 -0.23 19.78
C ASN A 209 -6.48 -1.28 20.75
N ASP A 210 -7.48 -2.03 20.30
CA ASP A 210 -7.83 -3.32 20.88
C ASP A 210 -6.64 -4.28 20.75
N PRO A 211 -6.25 -4.97 21.84
CA PRO A 211 -5.04 -5.79 21.84
C PRO A 211 -5.12 -7.02 20.92
N THR A 212 -6.34 -7.51 20.64
CA THR A 212 -6.58 -8.72 19.86
C THR A 212 -6.85 -8.39 18.41
N THR A 213 -7.94 -7.64 18.17
CA THR A 213 -8.46 -7.31 16.83
C THR A 213 -7.68 -6.18 16.15
N LEU A 214 -6.86 -5.43 16.90
CA LEU A 214 -6.12 -4.25 16.42
C LEU A 214 -7.02 -3.08 15.98
N LEU A 215 -8.33 -3.17 16.23
CA LEU A 215 -9.27 -2.08 16.00
C LEU A 215 -8.88 -0.88 16.85
N THR A 216 -8.88 0.30 16.27
CA THR A 216 -8.75 1.56 17.01
C THR A 216 -10.03 1.82 17.81
N THR A 217 -9.93 1.97 19.12
CA THR A 217 -11.12 2.02 20.00
C THR A 217 -11.31 3.37 20.68
N ARG A 218 -10.24 3.94 21.24
CA ARG A 218 -10.33 5.08 22.16
C ARG A 218 -9.31 6.16 21.81
N VAL A 219 -9.80 7.39 21.64
CA VAL A 219 -8.96 8.59 21.61
C VAL A 219 -8.75 9.07 23.04
N LYS A 220 -7.49 9.15 23.44
CA LYS A 220 -7.08 9.70 24.73
C LYS A 220 -6.16 10.88 24.53
N LYS A 221 -5.93 11.64 25.59
CA LYS A 221 -4.91 12.70 25.60
C LYS A 221 -3.95 12.54 26.78
N HIS A 222 -2.68 12.71 26.48
CA HIS A 222 -1.59 12.72 27.43
C HIS A 222 -1.16 14.14 27.73
N VAL A 223 -0.98 14.46 29.01
CA VAL A 223 -0.33 15.70 29.46
C VAL A 223 1.08 15.34 29.92
N ILE A 224 2.08 15.93 29.29
CA ILE A 224 3.49 15.66 29.57
C ILE A 224 3.82 15.89 31.06
N GLY A 225 4.60 15.00 31.65
CA GLY A 225 4.97 15.01 33.06
C GLY A 225 3.97 14.27 33.96
N THR A 226 2.86 13.75 33.42
CA THR A 226 1.85 13.02 34.19
C THR A 226 1.92 11.51 33.96
N ASP A 227 1.33 10.72 34.85
CA ASP A 227 1.26 9.27 34.69
C ASP A 227 0.23 8.89 33.61
N PRO A 228 0.63 8.23 32.50
CA PRO A 228 -0.28 7.84 31.42
C PRO A 228 -1.47 6.97 31.84
N ALA A 229 -1.39 6.29 32.99
CA ALA A 229 -2.51 5.53 33.54
C ALA A 229 -3.74 6.41 33.84
N HIS A 230 -3.53 7.73 34.03
CA HIS A 230 -4.58 8.70 34.32
C HIS A 230 -4.96 9.59 33.11
N ASP A 231 -4.46 9.26 31.92
CA ASP A 231 -4.80 9.98 30.70
C ASP A 231 -6.31 9.97 30.45
N LYS A 232 -6.85 11.15 30.14
CA LYS A 232 -8.30 11.34 30.00
C LYS A 232 -8.80 10.81 28.67
N LEU A 233 -9.93 10.10 28.70
CA LEU A 233 -10.71 9.74 27.52
C LEU A 233 -11.27 11.00 26.85
N VAL A 234 -11.13 11.08 25.53
CA VAL A 234 -11.65 12.17 24.69
C VAL A 234 -12.84 11.69 23.87
N TYR A 235 -12.70 10.52 23.24
CA TYR A 235 -13.73 9.87 22.43
C TYR A 235 -13.54 8.36 22.46
N GLU A 236 -14.63 7.61 22.40
CA GLU A 236 -14.65 6.15 22.27
C GLU A 236 -15.62 5.80 21.14
N GLU A 237 -15.19 4.95 20.21
CA GLU A 237 -16.03 4.46 19.12
C GLU A 237 -16.77 3.19 19.54
N PRO A 238 -18.09 3.23 19.71
CA PRO A 238 -18.86 2.04 20.11
C PRO A 238 -19.11 1.07 18.94
N ASP A 239 -18.96 1.52 17.69
CA ASP A 239 -19.20 0.71 16.50
C ASP A 239 -17.88 0.21 15.90
N HIS A 240 -17.62 -1.09 16.08
CA HIS A 240 -16.40 -1.76 15.65
C HIS A 240 -16.25 -1.92 14.12
N SER A 241 -17.19 -1.40 13.32
CA SER A 241 -17.01 -1.24 11.87
C SER A 241 -16.23 0.03 11.50
N TYR A 242 -16.01 0.94 12.46
CA TYR A 242 -15.32 2.20 12.25
C TYR A 242 -13.92 2.18 12.86
N TYR A 243 -12.94 2.54 12.02
CA TYR A 243 -11.60 2.87 12.47
C TYR A 243 -11.49 4.36 12.79
N LEU A 244 -10.56 4.70 13.68
CA LEU A 244 -10.29 6.05 14.14
C LEU A 244 -8.97 6.55 13.57
N GLY A 245 -8.99 7.80 13.14
CA GLY A 245 -7.83 8.59 12.72
C GLY A 245 -7.68 9.84 13.57
N LEU A 246 -6.47 10.41 13.57
CA LEU A 246 -6.16 11.69 14.19
C LEU A 246 -5.39 12.55 13.20
N GLU A 247 -5.89 13.77 13.00
CA GLU A 247 -5.32 14.76 12.10
C GLU A 247 -5.33 16.15 12.75
N LYS A 248 -4.67 17.11 12.09
CA LYS A 248 -4.79 18.54 12.40
C LYS A 248 -5.28 19.26 11.17
N SER A 249 -6.07 20.32 11.37
CA SER A 249 -6.36 21.25 10.28
C SER A 249 -5.07 21.89 9.76
N GLY A 250 -5.06 22.29 8.49
CA GLY A 250 -3.92 22.90 7.81
C GLY A 250 -3.45 24.21 8.43
N ASP A 251 -4.31 24.90 9.18
CA ASP A 251 -3.98 26.07 9.98
C ASP A 251 -3.62 25.75 11.46
N ASP A 252 -3.47 24.47 11.80
CA ASP A 252 -3.16 23.93 13.12
C ASP A 252 -4.18 24.28 14.23
N ARG A 253 -5.35 24.87 13.89
CA ARG A 253 -6.36 25.34 14.85
C ARG A 253 -7.17 24.20 15.49
N TYR A 254 -7.40 23.12 14.77
CA TYR A 254 -8.22 21.99 15.23
C TYR A 254 -7.43 20.69 15.23
N VAL A 255 -7.63 19.90 16.28
CA VAL A 255 -7.37 18.45 16.26
C VAL A 255 -8.64 17.79 15.76
N ILE A 256 -8.50 16.92 14.77
CA ILE A 256 -9.61 16.26 14.07
C ILE A 256 -9.55 14.77 14.40
N ILE A 257 -10.62 14.27 15.00
CA ILE A 257 -10.85 12.84 15.21
C ILE A 257 -11.71 12.36 14.03
N VAL A 258 -11.13 11.51 13.21
CA VAL A 258 -11.79 10.93 12.04
C VAL A 258 -12.33 9.56 12.43
N GLN A 259 -13.58 9.27 12.10
CA GLN A 259 -14.17 7.94 12.18
C GLN A 259 -14.42 7.50 10.74
N HIS A 260 -14.00 6.31 10.36
CA HIS A 260 -14.16 5.84 8.99
C HIS A 260 -14.49 4.36 8.90
N SER A 261 -15.50 4.04 8.10
CA SER A 261 -15.73 2.75 7.47
C SER A 261 -15.53 2.90 5.96
N THR A 262 -15.71 1.81 5.21
CA THR A 262 -15.56 1.78 3.74
C THR A 262 -16.53 2.72 3.02
N THR A 263 -17.71 2.98 3.59
CA THR A 263 -18.80 3.74 2.94
C THR A 263 -19.19 5.00 3.69
N THR A 264 -18.73 5.17 4.93
CA THR A 264 -19.20 6.25 5.80
C THR A 264 -18.05 6.79 6.62
N ASN A 265 -17.97 8.11 6.77
CA ASN A 265 -17.05 8.71 7.73
C ASN A 265 -17.68 9.87 8.51
N GLY A 266 -16.97 10.29 9.55
CA GLY A 266 -17.42 11.32 10.48
C GLY A 266 -16.23 12.05 11.09
N PHE A 267 -16.39 13.36 11.30
CA PHE A 267 -15.32 14.24 11.76
C PHE A 267 -15.77 14.95 13.03
N LEU A 268 -15.09 14.64 14.13
CA LEU A 268 -15.16 15.39 15.38
C LEU A 268 -13.96 16.34 15.45
N VAL A 269 -14.21 17.58 15.84
CA VAL A 269 -13.17 18.61 15.94
C VAL A 269 -13.02 19.06 17.38
N VAL A 270 -11.77 19.22 17.82
CA VAL A 270 -11.38 19.78 19.11
C VAL A 270 -10.54 21.02 18.84
N ASP A 271 -10.90 22.14 19.45
CA ASP A 271 -10.07 23.35 19.38
C ASP A 271 -8.72 23.07 20.05
N ALA A 272 -7.63 23.14 19.29
CA ALA A 272 -6.30 22.81 19.76
C ALA A 272 -5.82 23.75 20.87
N ALA A 273 -6.34 24.98 20.95
CA ALA A 273 -6.04 25.93 22.03
C ALA A 273 -6.83 25.64 23.31
N ARG A 274 -7.87 24.81 23.24
CA ARG A 274 -8.68 24.38 24.38
C ARG A 274 -8.81 22.85 24.39
N PRO A 275 -7.72 22.10 24.64
CA PRO A 275 -7.70 20.64 24.52
C PRO A 275 -8.57 19.91 25.57
N ASP A 276 -9.12 20.63 26.55
CA ASP A 276 -10.14 20.13 27.49
C ASP A 276 -11.59 20.30 27.01
N SER A 277 -11.81 20.94 25.86
CA SER A 277 -13.13 21.06 25.26
C SER A 277 -13.67 19.70 24.82
N LYS A 278 -14.98 19.52 24.90
CA LYS A 278 -15.64 18.35 24.32
C LYS A 278 -15.51 18.39 22.80
N PRO A 279 -15.24 17.25 22.13
CA PRO A 279 -15.27 17.19 20.67
C PRO A 279 -16.64 17.60 20.12
N ALA A 280 -16.64 18.36 19.02
CA ALA A 280 -17.84 18.81 18.32
C ALA A 280 -17.90 18.21 16.93
N TRP A 281 -19.08 17.85 16.44
CA TRP A 281 -19.24 17.36 15.08
C TRP A 281 -19.04 18.47 14.05
N LEU A 282 -18.23 18.21 13.01
CA LEU A 282 -18.27 19.03 11.80
C LEU A 282 -19.62 18.85 11.10
N THR A 283 -20.07 17.60 11.02
CA THR A 283 -21.46 17.21 10.75
C THR A 283 -21.68 15.81 11.35
N PRO A 284 -22.88 15.51 11.89
CA PRO A 284 -23.17 14.15 12.33
C PRO A 284 -22.98 13.14 11.21
N ARG A 285 -22.42 11.97 11.57
CA ARG A 285 -22.24 10.82 10.68
C ARG A 285 -23.55 10.50 9.95
N LYS A 286 -23.47 10.22 8.64
CA LYS A 286 -24.60 9.76 7.83
C LYS A 286 -24.16 8.57 7.00
N GLU A 287 -24.95 7.50 7.05
CA GLU A 287 -24.71 6.29 6.26
C GLU A 287 -24.54 6.60 4.77
N ALA A 288 -23.59 5.90 4.14
CA ALA A 288 -23.21 6.05 2.73
C ALA A 288 -22.88 7.51 2.37
N MET A 289 -22.14 8.18 3.25
CA MET A 289 -21.62 9.52 3.01
C MET A 289 -20.17 9.60 3.46
N LEU A 290 -19.28 9.86 2.51
CA LEU A 290 -17.88 10.14 2.73
C LEU A 290 -17.60 11.62 2.50
N TYR A 291 -16.76 12.18 3.37
CA TYR A 291 -16.19 13.50 3.16
C TYR A 291 -14.80 13.62 3.78
N MET A 292 -14.02 14.59 3.32
CA MET A 292 -12.85 15.09 4.03
C MET A 292 -13.01 16.60 4.18
N ALA A 293 -12.38 17.16 5.21
CA ALA A 293 -12.48 18.58 5.47
C ALA A 293 -11.18 19.16 6.00
N ASP A 294 -10.90 20.40 5.60
CA ASP A 294 -9.79 21.18 6.12
C ASP A 294 -10.28 22.61 6.40
N HIS A 295 -9.58 23.31 7.29
CA HIS A 295 -9.95 24.64 7.75
C HIS A 295 -8.97 25.70 7.22
N VAL A 296 -9.53 26.78 6.69
CA VAL A 296 -8.77 27.94 6.19
C VAL A 296 -9.58 29.21 6.43
N ALA A 297 -8.94 30.28 6.89
CA ALA A 297 -9.53 31.61 6.99
C ALA A 297 -10.93 31.67 7.68
N GLY A 298 -11.15 30.87 8.73
CA GLY A 298 -12.38 30.89 9.54
C GLY A 298 -13.57 30.10 8.97
N ARG A 299 -13.30 29.22 8.00
CA ARG A 299 -14.29 28.33 7.39
C ARG A 299 -13.68 26.96 7.10
N TRP A 300 -14.55 25.97 6.99
CA TRP A 300 -14.22 24.64 6.53
C TRP A 300 -14.46 24.51 5.03
N ILE A 301 -13.53 23.87 4.35
CA ILE A 301 -13.66 23.39 2.97
C ILE A 301 -13.89 21.89 3.07
N ILE A 302 -14.85 21.38 2.31
CA ILE A 302 -15.32 20.00 2.42
C ILE A 302 -15.34 19.38 1.03
N ASN A 303 -14.65 18.26 0.84
CA ASN A 303 -14.78 17.41 -0.34
C ASN A 303 -15.69 16.23 0.03
N THR A 304 -16.84 16.07 -0.61
CA THR A 304 -17.86 15.09 -0.19
C THR A 304 -18.57 14.41 -1.35
N ASP A 305 -18.95 13.14 -1.16
CA ASP A 305 -19.78 12.38 -2.07
C ASP A 305 -21.30 12.64 -1.91
N TRP A 306 -21.69 13.55 -1.01
CA TRP A 306 -23.10 13.76 -0.67
C TRP A 306 -23.90 14.19 -1.91
N ASN A 307 -24.71 13.28 -2.45
CA ASN A 307 -25.41 13.40 -3.73
C ASN A 307 -24.48 13.69 -4.92
N ALA A 308 -23.25 13.21 -4.87
CA ALA A 308 -22.18 13.49 -5.82
C ALA A 308 -21.16 12.33 -5.82
N PRO A 309 -21.39 11.19 -6.49
CA PRO A 309 -20.50 10.03 -6.41
C PRO A 309 -19.03 10.33 -6.76
N ASN A 310 -18.77 11.24 -7.70
CA ASN A 310 -17.42 11.72 -8.03
C ASN A 310 -16.96 12.95 -7.21
N TYR A 311 -17.65 13.19 -6.10
CA TYR A 311 -17.44 14.25 -5.14
C TYR A 311 -17.71 15.66 -5.68
N ARG A 312 -17.83 16.58 -4.73
CA ARG A 312 -17.99 18.03 -4.92
C ARG A 312 -17.30 18.77 -3.79
N ILE A 313 -16.94 20.03 -4.03
CA ILE A 313 -16.37 20.89 -2.99
C ILE A 313 -17.46 21.80 -2.41
N MET A 314 -17.56 21.83 -1.10
CA MET A 314 -18.50 22.61 -0.31
C MET A 314 -17.74 23.45 0.74
N THR A 315 -18.43 24.38 1.40
CA THR A 315 -17.89 25.15 2.52
C THR A 315 -18.93 25.41 3.60
N VAL A 316 -18.47 25.59 4.84
CA VAL A 316 -19.30 26.00 5.98
C VAL A 316 -18.49 26.87 6.94
N ALA A 317 -19.10 27.88 7.55
CA ALA A 317 -18.45 28.74 8.54
C ALA A 317 -18.32 28.04 9.90
N ASP A 318 -17.33 28.44 10.71
CA ASP A 318 -17.09 27.85 12.05
C ASP A 318 -18.33 27.77 12.94
N ARG A 319 -19.16 28.82 12.93
CA ARG A 319 -20.36 28.91 13.77
C ARG A 319 -21.51 28.00 13.31
N ASP A 320 -21.42 27.50 12.08
CA ASP A 320 -22.46 26.77 11.38
C ASP A 320 -22.12 25.27 11.24
N ILE A 321 -20.99 24.82 11.79
CA ILE A 321 -20.66 23.39 11.86
C ILE A 321 -21.70 22.63 12.68
N GLY A 322 -21.88 21.35 12.40
CA GLY A 322 -22.92 20.50 12.98
C GLY A 322 -24.22 20.48 12.19
N ASP A 323 -24.47 21.46 11.31
CA ASP A 323 -25.65 21.50 10.43
C ASP A 323 -25.23 21.42 8.95
N ARG A 324 -25.38 20.24 8.34
CA ARG A 324 -25.05 20.02 6.91
C ARG A 324 -25.90 20.89 5.98
N ASN A 325 -27.09 21.34 6.39
CA ASN A 325 -27.93 22.19 5.55
C ASN A 325 -27.35 23.60 5.38
N LYS A 326 -26.33 23.96 6.16
CA LYS A 326 -25.57 25.21 6.01
C LYS A 326 -24.41 25.10 5.03
N TRP A 327 -24.11 23.91 4.53
CA TRP A 327 -23.05 23.72 3.56
C TRP A 327 -23.41 24.40 2.24
N GLN A 328 -22.48 25.19 1.71
CA GLN A 328 -22.62 25.90 0.46
C GLN A 328 -21.70 25.28 -0.58
N GLU A 329 -22.25 25.00 -1.77
CA GLU A 329 -21.48 24.42 -2.87
C GLU A 329 -20.50 25.46 -3.44
N LEU A 330 -19.24 25.05 -3.58
CA LEU A 330 -18.18 25.82 -4.22
C LEU A 330 -17.85 25.29 -5.62
N ILE A 331 -17.78 23.97 -5.76
CA ILE A 331 -17.49 23.27 -7.02
C ILE A 331 -18.46 22.11 -7.12
N ALA A 332 -19.30 22.15 -8.15
CA ALA A 332 -20.32 21.15 -8.40
C ALA A 332 -19.70 19.80 -8.81
N HIS A 333 -20.50 18.75 -8.64
CA HIS A 333 -20.18 17.41 -9.10
C HIS A 333 -20.05 17.33 -10.63
N ASP A 334 -19.08 16.56 -11.10
CA ASP A 334 -18.89 16.18 -12.50
C ASP A 334 -18.83 14.65 -12.63
N LYS A 335 -19.63 14.09 -13.53
CA LYS A 335 -19.68 12.63 -13.76
C LYS A 335 -18.40 12.08 -14.40
N ASP A 336 -17.59 12.92 -15.03
CA ASP A 336 -16.38 12.53 -15.76
C ASP A 336 -15.08 12.91 -15.00
N VAL A 337 -15.20 13.60 -13.85
CA VAL A 337 -14.06 14.04 -13.03
C VAL A 337 -14.29 13.69 -11.57
N PHE A 338 -13.45 12.82 -11.01
CA PHE A 338 -13.46 12.46 -9.60
C PHE A 338 -12.51 13.34 -8.79
N ILE A 339 -13.01 14.02 -7.75
CA ILE A 339 -12.20 14.86 -6.87
C ILE A 339 -11.67 14.00 -5.70
N GLU A 340 -10.40 13.62 -5.77
CA GLU A 340 -9.75 12.77 -4.75
C GLU A 340 -9.43 13.56 -3.47
N GLY A 341 -9.02 14.81 -3.60
CA GLY A 341 -8.69 15.67 -2.45
C GLY A 341 -8.33 17.09 -2.84
N PHE A 342 -7.98 17.90 -1.85
CA PHE A 342 -7.65 19.31 -2.05
C PHE A 342 -6.60 19.81 -1.06
N VAL A 343 -5.99 20.96 -1.41
CA VAL A 343 -5.21 21.80 -0.49
C VAL A 343 -5.78 23.21 -0.58
N ALA A 344 -6.10 23.80 0.58
CA ALA A 344 -6.65 25.14 0.68
C ALA A 344 -5.59 26.15 1.12
N PHE A 345 -5.34 27.14 0.28
CA PHE A 345 -4.49 28.31 0.58
C PHE A 345 -5.38 29.52 0.88
N LYS A 346 -4.78 30.62 1.36
CA LYS A 346 -5.51 31.87 1.60
C LYS A 346 -6.18 32.42 0.36
N ASP A 347 -5.50 32.35 -0.79
CA ASP A 347 -5.95 32.94 -2.06
C ASP A 347 -6.36 31.91 -3.14
N TYR A 348 -6.02 30.64 -2.92
CA TYR A 348 -6.23 29.57 -3.90
C TYR A 348 -6.80 28.29 -3.27
N LEU A 349 -7.49 27.51 -4.09
CA LEU A 349 -7.84 26.13 -3.86
C LEU A 349 -7.15 25.27 -4.92
N ALA A 350 -6.36 24.29 -4.50
CA ALA A 350 -5.81 23.29 -5.40
C ALA A 350 -6.57 21.98 -5.22
N LEU A 351 -6.95 21.34 -6.32
CA LEU A 351 -7.63 20.05 -6.34
C LEU A 351 -6.73 18.99 -6.97
N ASN A 352 -6.80 17.78 -6.43
CA ASN A 352 -6.25 16.60 -7.06
C ASN A 352 -7.41 15.75 -7.56
N GLU A 353 -7.49 15.60 -8.88
CA GLU A 353 -8.65 15.05 -9.57
C GLU A 353 -8.23 13.90 -10.47
N ARG A 354 -9.15 12.98 -10.74
CA ARG A 354 -9.01 11.94 -11.75
C ARG A 354 -9.93 12.20 -12.93
N ALA A 355 -9.37 12.12 -14.13
CA ALA A 355 -10.14 12.19 -15.37
C ALA A 355 -9.50 11.25 -16.40
N GLN A 356 -10.31 10.43 -17.05
CA GLN A 356 -9.86 9.47 -18.08
C GLN A 356 -8.68 8.59 -17.61
N GLY A 357 -8.69 8.13 -16.36
CA GLY A 357 -7.65 7.24 -15.83
C GLY A 357 -6.38 7.94 -15.32
N LEU A 358 -6.30 9.29 -15.39
CA LEU A 358 -5.12 10.03 -14.95
C LEU A 358 -5.41 10.89 -13.74
N ARG A 359 -4.45 10.90 -12.81
CA ARG A 359 -4.42 11.77 -11.65
C ARG A 359 -3.71 13.09 -12.00
N ARG A 360 -4.44 14.20 -11.92
CA ARG A 360 -3.97 15.55 -12.30
C ARG A 360 -4.28 16.59 -11.23
N LEU A 361 -3.58 17.71 -11.27
CA LEU A 361 -3.82 18.85 -10.39
C LEU A 361 -4.54 19.99 -11.11
N ARG A 362 -5.47 20.65 -10.41
CA ARG A 362 -6.20 21.83 -10.88
C ARG A 362 -6.12 22.95 -9.84
N VAL A 363 -5.62 24.11 -10.24
CA VAL A 363 -5.45 25.29 -9.38
C VAL A 363 -6.56 26.30 -9.66
N LEU A 364 -7.21 26.78 -8.60
CA LEU A 364 -8.38 27.66 -8.66
C LEU A 364 -8.18 28.88 -7.74
N PRO A 365 -8.12 30.11 -8.26
CA PRO A 365 -8.19 31.30 -7.43
C PRO A 365 -9.55 31.38 -6.74
N TRP A 366 -9.63 31.76 -5.46
CA TRP A 366 -10.94 31.89 -4.77
C TRP A 366 -11.88 32.89 -5.45
N LYS A 367 -11.32 33.91 -6.11
CA LYS A 367 -12.06 34.92 -6.88
C LYS A 367 -12.69 34.36 -8.18
N ASP A 368 -12.22 33.22 -8.66
CA ASP A 368 -12.72 32.56 -9.87
C ASP A 368 -12.58 31.03 -9.80
N LEU A 369 -13.55 30.39 -9.16
CA LEU A 369 -13.61 28.93 -9.05
C LEU A 369 -14.08 28.24 -10.35
N ARG A 370 -14.40 28.99 -11.41
CA ARG A 370 -14.80 28.43 -12.71
C ARG A 370 -13.62 28.40 -13.69
N GLY A 371 -12.73 29.38 -13.65
CA GLY A 371 -11.56 29.52 -14.54
C GLY A 371 -10.30 28.77 -14.10
N GLY A 372 -10.43 27.69 -13.31
CA GLY A 372 -9.27 26.94 -12.81
C GLY A 372 -8.35 26.38 -13.90
N ARG A 373 -7.05 26.31 -13.61
CA ARG A 373 -6.00 25.83 -14.52
C ARG A 373 -5.55 24.43 -14.13
N VAL A 374 -5.70 23.47 -15.05
CA VAL A 374 -5.08 22.15 -14.93
C VAL A 374 -3.57 22.27 -15.18
N ILE A 375 -2.75 21.60 -14.35
CA ILE A 375 -1.32 21.49 -14.59
C ILE A 375 -1.10 20.49 -15.74
N ALA A 376 -0.42 20.95 -16.79
CA ALA A 376 -0.25 20.16 -18.01
C ALA A 376 0.89 19.14 -17.88
N SER A 377 0.75 18.01 -18.56
CA SER A 377 1.79 16.98 -18.73
C SER A 377 2.09 16.76 -20.20
N ASP A 378 3.34 16.42 -20.52
CA ASP A 378 3.78 16.07 -21.87
C ASP A 378 3.75 14.54 -22.12
N GLU A 379 3.47 13.73 -21.09
CA GLU A 379 3.44 12.27 -21.18
C GLU A 379 2.01 11.71 -21.16
N ALA A 380 1.78 10.61 -21.90
CA ALA A 380 0.44 10.03 -22.06
C ALA A 380 -0.07 9.26 -20.82
N ALA A 381 0.85 8.72 -20.00
CA ALA A 381 0.56 8.02 -18.74
C ALA A 381 1.45 8.60 -17.64
N TYR A 382 0.85 9.41 -16.76
CA TYR A 382 1.54 10.12 -15.69
C TYR A 382 0.65 10.22 -14.44
N ALA A 383 1.22 10.68 -13.34
CA ALA A 383 0.47 11.05 -12.14
C ALA A 383 1.04 12.31 -11.49
N GLU A 384 0.13 13.17 -11.04
CA GLU A 384 0.44 14.34 -10.21
C GLU A 384 -0.22 14.22 -8.84
N THR A 385 0.57 14.36 -7.78
CA THR A 385 0.09 14.30 -6.39
C THR A 385 0.55 15.50 -5.60
N PHE A 386 -0.19 15.89 -4.56
CA PHE A 386 0.29 16.92 -3.65
C PHE A 386 1.59 16.49 -2.96
N GLU A 387 2.48 17.47 -2.73
CA GLU A 387 3.61 17.33 -1.81
C GLU A 387 3.29 18.10 -0.51
N ALA A 388 4.27 18.31 0.36
CA ALA A 388 4.11 19.03 1.63
C ALA A 388 3.81 20.52 1.38
N ASN A 389 2.52 20.87 1.52
CA ASN A 389 2.01 22.25 1.46
C ASN A 389 1.54 22.70 2.84
N THR A 390 2.49 22.92 3.75
CA THR A 390 2.23 23.18 5.17
C THR A 390 1.97 24.65 5.51
N GLU A 391 2.10 25.56 4.55
CA GLU A 391 1.90 27.00 4.73
C GLU A 391 0.76 27.47 3.83
N GLN A 392 -0.40 27.79 4.42
CA GLN A 392 -1.58 28.23 3.66
C GLN A 392 -1.43 29.66 3.10
N ASP A 393 -0.51 30.45 3.65
CA ASP A 393 -0.15 31.79 3.15
C ASP A 393 0.99 31.66 2.11
N SER A 394 0.66 31.10 0.96
CA SER A 394 1.60 30.80 -0.10
C SER A 394 0.95 30.96 -1.48
N HIS A 395 1.72 31.47 -2.43
CA HIS A 395 1.39 31.45 -3.86
C HIS A 395 2.02 30.23 -4.57
N GLU A 396 2.85 29.47 -3.88
CA GLU A 396 3.51 28.28 -4.41
C GLU A 396 2.76 27.01 -3.99
N LEU A 397 2.38 26.20 -4.97
CA LEU A 397 1.91 24.82 -4.77
C LEU A 397 3.05 23.86 -5.09
N ARG A 398 3.42 23.05 -4.11
CA ARG A 398 4.38 21.94 -4.29
C ARG A 398 3.65 20.65 -4.63
N TYR A 399 4.18 19.92 -5.61
CA TYR A 399 3.57 18.67 -6.07
C TYR A 399 4.61 17.69 -6.59
N ASN A 400 4.29 16.41 -6.59
CA ASN A 400 5.08 15.39 -7.25
C ASN A 400 4.54 15.16 -8.65
N TYR A 401 5.46 15.03 -9.63
CA TYR A 401 5.18 14.56 -10.98
C TYR A 401 5.97 13.29 -11.24
N THR A 402 5.34 12.26 -11.82
CA THR A 402 6.02 11.03 -12.25
C THR A 402 5.26 10.37 -13.40
N SER A 403 5.97 9.52 -14.13
CA SER A 403 5.41 8.62 -15.14
C SER A 403 6.13 7.27 -15.07
N LEU A 404 5.76 6.31 -15.92
CA LEU A 404 6.53 5.07 -16.03
C LEU A 404 7.97 5.27 -16.55
N THR A 405 8.29 6.41 -17.18
CA THR A 405 9.65 6.73 -17.67
C THR A 405 10.32 7.92 -16.97
N THR A 406 9.58 8.71 -16.20
CA THR A 406 10.10 9.88 -15.50
C THR A 406 10.19 9.59 -14.00
N PRO A 407 11.41 9.44 -13.44
CA PRO A 407 11.62 9.39 -11.99
C PRO A 407 10.92 10.54 -11.29
N THR A 408 10.47 10.31 -10.05
CA THR A 408 9.66 11.30 -9.32
C THR A 408 10.37 12.64 -9.27
N ARG A 409 9.68 13.68 -9.76
CA ARG A 409 10.08 15.08 -9.65
C ARG A 409 9.26 15.76 -8.59
N VAL A 410 9.93 16.39 -7.63
CA VAL A 410 9.30 17.40 -6.78
C VAL A 410 9.30 18.70 -7.58
N MET A 411 8.11 19.19 -7.86
CA MET A 411 7.84 20.39 -8.63
C MET A 411 7.26 21.47 -7.71
N SER A 412 7.47 22.72 -8.09
CA SER A 412 6.62 23.81 -7.63
C SER A 412 5.95 24.50 -8.80
N VAL A 413 4.75 25.00 -8.57
CA VAL A 413 4.05 25.90 -9.49
C VAL A 413 3.63 27.16 -8.75
N ASP A 414 3.93 28.30 -9.34
CA ASP A 414 3.35 29.56 -8.94
C ASP A 414 1.87 29.56 -9.37
N MET A 415 0.97 29.63 -8.40
CA MET A 415 -0.47 29.47 -8.63
C MET A 415 -1.08 30.65 -9.39
N GLU A 416 -0.43 31.82 -9.37
CA GLU A 416 -0.88 33.03 -10.07
C GLU A 416 -0.47 33.01 -11.55
N THR A 417 0.82 32.81 -11.81
CA THR A 417 1.43 32.91 -13.14
C THR A 417 1.42 31.59 -13.90
N GLY A 418 1.39 30.46 -13.18
CA GLY A 418 1.54 29.11 -13.74
C GLY A 418 2.98 28.72 -14.08
N GLU A 419 3.97 29.52 -13.72
CA GLU A 419 5.38 29.16 -13.86
C GLU A 419 5.70 27.91 -13.03
N ARG A 420 6.35 26.91 -13.65
CA ARG A 420 6.73 25.64 -13.01
C ARG A 420 8.23 25.55 -12.83
N LYS A 421 8.67 25.00 -11.70
CA LYS A 421 10.08 24.77 -11.38
C LYS A 421 10.28 23.35 -10.89
N VAL A 422 11.32 22.69 -11.37
CA VAL A 422 11.78 21.42 -10.80
C VAL A 422 12.59 21.75 -9.54
N LEU A 423 12.11 21.36 -8.37
CA LEU A 423 12.84 21.51 -7.11
C LEU A 423 13.84 20.37 -6.93
N LYS A 424 13.46 19.15 -7.34
CA LYS A 424 14.32 17.98 -7.35
C LYS A 424 13.80 16.93 -8.33
N GLU A 425 14.70 16.26 -9.04
CA GLU A 425 14.43 14.98 -9.69
C GLU A 425 15.06 13.86 -8.86
N GLN A 426 14.35 12.75 -8.67
CA GLN A 426 14.90 11.56 -8.01
C GLN A 426 16.11 11.06 -8.82
N PRO A 427 17.32 11.03 -8.23
CA PRO A 427 18.48 10.50 -8.93
C PRO A 427 18.38 8.97 -9.03
N VAL A 428 18.54 8.46 -10.25
CA VAL A 428 18.51 7.02 -10.55
C VAL A 428 19.79 6.68 -11.33
N PRO A 429 20.89 6.28 -10.66
CA PRO A 429 22.14 5.98 -11.35
C PRO A 429 21.97 4.90 -12.42
N GLY A 430 22.61 5.10 -13.59
CA GLY A 430 22.54 4.16 -14.71
C GLY A 430 21.22 4.16 -15.48
N TYR A 431 20.24 4.98 -15.09
CA TYR A 431 18.98 5.13 -15.81
C TYR A 431 19.03 6.31 -16.79
N ASP A 432 18.51 6.10 -17.99
CA ASP A 432 18.28 7.14 -18.99
C ASP A 432 16.89 6.93 -19.58
N ALA A 433 16.00 7.91 -19.34
CA ALA A 433 14.61 7.87 -19.79
C ALA A 433 14.48 7.73 -21.31
N ALA A 434 15.46 8.19 -22.11
CA ALA A 434 15.43 8.10 -23.57
C ALA A 434 15.47 6.65 -24.10
N ASN A 435 15.81 5.68 -23.23
CA ASN A 435 15.82 4.26 -23.54
C ASN A 435 14.46 3.58 -23.35
N TYR A 436 13.44 4.27 -22.84
CA TYR A 436 12.16 3.68 -22.49
C TYR A 436 11.01 4.46 -23.13
N VAL A 437 9.89 3.79 -23.29
CA VAL A 437 8.65 4.36 -23.81
C VAL A 437 7.53 4.03 -22.84
N THR A 438 6.70 5.02 -22.53
CA THR A 438 5.43 4.84 -21.86
C THR A 438 4.29 5.06 -22.84
N GLU A 439 3.28 4.21 -22.77
CA GLU A 439 2.10 4.27 -23.62
C GLU A 439 0.84 4.09 -22.75
N ARG A 440 -0.27 4.70 -23.18
CA ARG A 440 -1.58 4.47 -22.59
C ARG A 440 -2.53 3.98 -23.67
N ILE A 441 -3.14 2.83 -23.42
CA ILE A 441 -4.10 2.20 -24.33
C ILE A 441 -5.40 1.87 -23.61
N TRP A 442 -6.39 1.40 -24.37
CA TRP A 442 -7.71 1.03 -23.87
C TRP A 442 -8.07 -0.38 -24.32
N ALA A 443 -7.91 -1.36 -23.43
CA ALA A 443 -8.35 -2.72 -23.67
C ALA A 443 -9.88 -2.78 -23.60
N THR A 444 -10.50 -3.54 -24.49
CA THR A 444 -11.97 -3.72 -24.46
C THR A 444 -12.30 -4.99 -23.70
N ALA A 445 -12.93 -4.86 -22.53
CA ALA A 445 -13.44 -5.98 -21.77
C ALA A 445 -14.63 -6.64 -22.51
N ARG A 446 -14.95 -7.88 -22.15
CA ARG A 446 -15.98 -8.71 -22.81
C ARG A 446 -17.40 -8.14 -22.70
N ASP A 447 -17.64 -7.25 -21.75
CA ASP A 447 -18.89 -6.50 -21.60
C ASP A 447 -18.90 -5.15 -22.34
N GLY A 448 -17.83 -4.85 -23.08
CA GLY A 448 -17.67 -3.64 -23.90
C GLY A 448 -17.02 -2.46 -23.18
N VAL A 449 -16.76 -2.56 -21.88
CA VAL A 449 -16.07 -1.51 -21.11
C VAL A 449 -14.64 -1.32 -21.62
N LYS A 450 -14.18 -0.08 -21.68
CA LYS A 450 -12.80 0.26 -22.04
C LYS A 450 -11.96 0.37 -20.77
N VAL A 451 -11.15 -0.65 -20.50
CA VAL A 451 -10.22 -0.70 -19.38
C VAL A 451 -8.92 0.02 -19.79
N PRO A 452 -8.52 1.12 -19.13
CA PRO A 452 -7.25 1.75 -19.42
C PRO A 452 -6.09 0.83 -19.03
N VAL A 453 -5.00 0.88 -19.79
CA VAL A 453 -3.75 0.17 -19.49
C VAL A 453 -2.57 1.11 -19.69
N SER A 454 -1.68 1.19 -18.72
CA SER A 454 -0.40 1.89 -18.85
C SER A 454 0.72 0.90 -19.11
N LEU A 455 1.50 1.14 -20.16
CA LEU A 455 2.58 0.25 -20.60
C LEU A 455 3.94 0.92 -20.44
N LEU A 456 4.94 0.12 -20.10
CA LEU A 456 6.36 0.47 -20.11
C LEU A 456 7.12 -0.61 -20.89
N TYR A 457 7.95 -0.18 -21.83
CA TYR A 457 8.87 -1.07 -22.53
C TYR A 457 10.12 -0.32 -22.96
N ARG A 458 11.19 -1.07 -23.22
CA ARG A 458 12.44 -0.51 -23.74
C ARG A 458 12.28 -0.09 -25.21
N LYS A 459 12.88 1.03 -25.59
CA LYS A 459 12.91 1.53 -26.96
C LYS A 459 13.51 0.48 -27.90
N GLY A 460 12.90 0.31 -29.06
CA GLY A 460 13.23 -0.77 -30.00
C GLY A 460 12.40 -2.04 -29.79
N PHE A 461 11.51 -2.07 -28.79
CA PHE A 461 10.43 -3.06 -28.68
C PHE A 461 9.68 -3.20 -30.02
N LYS A 462 9.41 -4.46 -30.39
CA LYS A 462 8.66 -4.81 -31.59
C LYS A 462 7.29 -5.34 -31.19
N HIS A 463 6.27 -4.76 -31.78
CA HIS A 463 4.89 -5.15 -31.59
C HIS A 463 4.54 -6.40 -32.43
N ASP A 464 5.28 -7.48 -32.21
CA ASP A 464 5.26 -8.71 -33.02
C ASP A 464 4.86 -9.97 -32.24
N GLY A 465 4.46 -9.81 -30.97
CA GLY A 465 3.93 -10.90 -30.14
C GLY A 465 5.00 -11.85 -29.63
N THR A 466 6.27 -11.44 -29.54
CA THR A 466 7.37 -12.27 -29.07
C THR A 466 7.84 -11.95 -27.64
N ALA A 467 7.49 -10.77 -27.13
CA ALA A 467 7.97 -10.26 -25.85
C ALA A 467 7.28 -10.93 -24.65
N PRO A 468 8.00 -11.13 -23.53
CA PRO A 468 7.36 -11.49 -22.27
C PRO A 468 6.59 -10.30 -21.68
N LEU A 469 5.51 -10.59 -20.94
CA LEU A 469 4.64 -9.60 -20.32
C LEU A 469 4.65 -9.76 -18.81
N TYR A 470 4.81 -8.65 -18.10
CA TYR A 470 4.59 -8.54 -16.66
C TYR A 470 3.36 -7.66 -16.40
N GLN A 471 2.24 -8.26 -16.05
CA GLN A 471 0.97 -7.56 -15.81
C GLN A 471 0.68 -7.42 -14.31
N TYR A 472 0.42 -6.19 -13.87
CA TYR A 472 0.14 -5.84 -12.48
C TYR A 472 -1.23 -5.16 -12.34
N ALA A 473 -1.96 -5.47 -11.28
CA ALA A 473 -3.14 -4.74 -10.83
C ALA A 473 -3.43 -4.97 -9.34
N TYR A 474 -4.36 -4.18 -8.79
CA TYR A 474 -4.86 -4.31 -7.42
C TYR A 474 -6.39 -4.48 -7.36
N GLY A 475 -7.15 -3.47 -7.81
CA GLY A 475 -8.59 -3.60 -8.11
C GLY A 475 -9.53 -3.78 -6.92
N SER A 476 -9.26 -3.14 -5.77
CA SER A 476 -10.15 -3.17 -4.58
C SER A 476 -10.09 -1.86 -3.79
N TYR A 477 -11.10 -1.62 -2.94
CA TYR A 477 -11.23 -0.46 -2.04
C TYR A 477 -11.24 0.91 -2.73
N GLY A 478 -11.38 0.94 -4.05
CA GLY A 478 -11.19 2.15 -4.84
C GLY A 478 -9.73 2.62 -4.94
N MET A 479 -8.78 1.82 -4.46
CA MET A 479 -7.35 2.14 -4.55
C MET A 479 -6.91 2.09 -6.00
N SER A 480 -6.51 3.26 -6.51
CA SER A 480 -6.04 3.42 -7.88
C SER A 480 -4.54 3.10 -8.00
N THR A 481 -4.14 2.46 -9.09
CA THR A 481 -2.72 2.20 -9.39
C THR A 481 -2.19 3.21 -10.39
N ASP A 482 -1.62 4.30 -9.89
CA ASP A 482 -1.09 5.36 -10.75
C ASP A 482 0.13 4.90 -11.60
N PRO A 483 0.27 5.37 -12.86
CA PRO A 483 1.43 5.08 -13.72
C PRO A 483 2.66 5.88 -13.24
N ALA A 484 3.30 5.39 -12.19
CA ALA A 484 4.44 6.03 -11.53
C ALA A 484 5.75 5.26 -11.75
N PHE A 485 6.87 5.97 -11.71
CA PHE A 485 8.19 5.38 -11.91
C PHE A 485 8.52 4.38 -10.82
N ARG A 486 8.91 3.17 -11.21
CA ARG A 486 9.44 2.13 -10.32
C ARG A 486 10.77 1.65 -10.89
N SER A 487 11.86 1.93 -10.18
CA SER A 487 13.21 1.55 -10.63
C SER A 487 13.38 0.04 -10.80
N THR A 488 12.58 -0.77 -10.10
CA THR A 488 12.57 -2.22 -10.22
C THR A 488 12.10 -2.69 -11.60
N PHE A 489 11.07 -2.06 -12.17
CA PHE A 489 10.56 -2.41 -13.51
C PHE A 489 11.63 -2.34 -14.60
N ILE A 490 12.67 -1.54 -14.39
CA ILE A 490 13.77 -1.39 -15.32
C ILE A 490 14.54 -2.71 -15.51
N SER A 491 14.72 -3.52 -14.46
CA SER A 491 15.40 -4.83 -14.59
C SER A 491 14.64 -5.82 -15.48
N LEU A 492 13.30 -5.72 -15.56
CA LEU A 492 12.50 -6.50 -16.50
C LEU A 492 12.49 -5.88 -17.90
N ALA A 493 12.30 -4.56 -18.01
CA ALA A 493 12.29 -3.86 -19.28
C ALA A 493 13.63 -3.98 -20.04
N ASP A 494 14.76 -3.95 -19.32
CA ASP A 494 16.10 -4.20 -19.87
C ASP A 494 16.25 -5.60 -20.48
N ARG A 495 15.44 -6.56 -20.01
CA ARG A 495 15.35 -7.94 -20.49
C ARG A 495 14.22 -8.18 -21.50
N GLY A 496 13.68 -7.09 -22.06
CA GLY A 496 12.70 -7.12 -23.14
C GLY A 496 11.26 -7.36 -22.69
N PHE A 497 10.96 -7.27 -21.40
CA PHE A 497 9.57 -7.32 -20.94
C PHE A 497 8.80 -6.06 -21.35
N VAL A 498 7.54 -6.28 -21.69
CA VAL A 498 6.50 -5.26 -21.59
C VAL A 498 5.96 -5.32 -20.16
N VAL A 499 5.98 -4.19 -19.45
CA VAL A 499 5.34 -4.04 -18.14
C VAL A 499 3.99 -3.37 -18.36
N ALA A 500 2.92 -3.96 -17.86
CA ALA A 500 1.56 -3.45 -17.99
C ALA A 500 0.90 -3.25 -16.62
N ILE A 501 0.36 -2.07 -16.39
CA ILE A 501 -0.54 -1.78 -15.27
C ILE A 501 -1.97 -1.78 -15.82
N ALA A 502 -2.76 -2.76 -15.41
CA ALA A 502 -4.16 -2.88 -15.80
C ALA A 502 -5.05 -2.14 -14.79
N HIS A 503 -5.70 -1.07 -15.23
CA HIS A 503 -6.55 -0.20 -14.38
C HIS A 503 -7.97 -0.76 -14.28
N ILE A 504 -8.07 -1.98 -13.76
CA ILE A 504 -9.30 -2.80 -13.68
C ILE A 504 -10.35 -2.23 -12.73
N ARG A 505 -11.63 -2.60 -12.91
CA ARG A 505 -12.71 -2.24 -11.97
C ARG A 505 -12.42 -2.71 -10.55
N GLY A 506 -12.89 -1.92 -9.59
CA GLY A 506 -12.57 -2.03 -8.16
C GLY A 506 -11.52 -1.01 -7.69
N GLY A 507 -10.77 -0.40 -8.62
CA GLY A 507 -10.05 0.87 -8.40
C GLY A 507 -10.94 2.10 -8.67
N GLN A 508 -10.36 3.32 -8.64
CA GLN A 508 -11.07 4.59 -8.94
C GLN A 508 -10.41 5.41 -10.04
N GLU A 509 -9.63 4.78 -10.92
CA GLU A 509 -8.96 5.44 -12.04
C GLU A 509 -9.96 6.20 -12.93
N MET A 510 -11.16 5.64 -13.11
CA MET A 510 -12.28 6.22 -13.88
C MET A 510 -13.36 6.86 -12.99
N GLY A 511 -13.07 7.12 -11.72
CA GLY A 511 -14.00 7.67 -10.74
C GLY A 511 -14.79 6.61 -9.95
N ARG A 512 -15.76 7.06 -9.16
CA ARG A 512 -16.43 6.21 -8.14
C ARG A 512 -17.19 5.03 -8.73
N ALA A 513 -17.85 5.22 -9.87
CA ALA A 513 -18.56 4.13 -10.55
C ALA A 513 -17.64 2.96 -10.93
N TRP A 514 -16.34 3.22 -11.18
CA TRP A 514 -15.36 2.18 -11.48
C TRP A 514 -15.08 1.25 -10.30
N TYR A 515 -15.14 1.80 -9.09
CA TYR A 515 -15.00 1.04 -7.85
C TYR A 515 -16.29 0.30 -7.52
N ASP A 516 -17.43 1.00 -7.60
CA ASP A 516 -18.73 0.41 -7.28
C ASP A 516 -19.06 -0.79 -8.20
N ASP A 517 -18.59 -0.75 -9.46
CA ASP A 517 -18.71 -1.86 -10.44
C ASP A 517 -17.60 -2.93 -10.32
N GLY A 518 -16.82 -2.91 -9.23
CA GLY A 518 -15.77 -3.91 -8.94
C GLY A 518 -15.73 -4.32 -7.47
N LYS A 519 -16.83 -4.15 -6.73
CA LYS A 519 -16.99 -4.55 -5.33
C LYS A 519 -18.30 -5.28 -5.10
N LEU A 520 -18.49 -5.89 -3.93
CA LEU A 520 -19.71 -6.60 -3.54
C LEU A 520 -20.17 -7.55 -4.66
N MET A 521 -21.43 -7.46 -5.09
CA MET A 521 -22.05 -8.30 -6.12
C MET A 521 -21.53 -8.04 -7.55
N HIS A 522 -20.57 -7.13 -7.71
CA HIS A 522 -19.86 -6.84 -8.96
C HIS A 522 -18.39 -7.26 -8.91
N LYS A 523 -17.92 -7.85 -7.81
CA LYS A 523 -16.48 -8.14 -7.61
C LYS A 523 -15.83 -8.99 -8.72
N THR A 524 -16.59 -9.84 -9.39
CA THR A 524 -16.09 -10.68 -10.49
C THR A 524 -15.61 -9.87 -11.70
N ASN A 525 -16.10 -8.62 -11.88
CA ASN A 525 -15.62 -7.70 -12.91
C ASN A 525 -14.12 -7.41 -12.76
N THR A 526 -13.59 -7.29 -11.54
CA THR A 526 -12.16 -7.12 -11.27
C THR A 526 -11.33 -8.23 -11.93
N PHE A 527 -11.75 -9.49 -11.76
CA PHE A 527 -11.02 -10.64 -12.28
C PHE A 527 -11.16 -10.78 -13.78
N ILE A 528 -12.37 -10.51 -14.30
CA ILE A 528 -12.69 -10.56 -15.72
C ILE A 528 -11.93 -9.49 -16.49
N ASP A 529 -11.90 -8.24 -16.01
CA ASP A 529 -11.14 -7.15 -16.62
C ASP A 529 -9.66 -7.49 -16.74
N PHE A 530 -9.08 -8.12 -15.69
CA PHE A 530 -7.67 -8.49 -15.71
C PHE A 530 -7.37 -9.55 -16.77
N LEU A 531 -8.23 -10.57 -16.89
CA LEU A 531 -8.13 -11.61 -17.92
C LEU A 531 -8.33 -11.04 -19.33
N ASP A 532 -9.29 -10.13 -19.50
CA ASP A 532 -9.59 -9.51 -20.79
C ASP A 532 -8.47 -8.55 -21.23
N VAL A 533 -7.83 -7.84 -20.29
CA VAL A 533 -6.61 -7.07 -20.57
C VAL A 533 -5.48 -7.98 -21.02
N THR A 534 -5.29 -9.13 -20.38
CA THR A 534 -4.28 -10.12 -20.81
C THR A 534 -4.56 -10.59 -22.24
N ASP A 535 -5.81 -10.97 -22.54
CA ASP A 535 -6.21 -11.40 -23.89
C ASP A 535 -6.01 -10.31 -24.93
N TYR A 536 -6.37 -9.07 -24.60
CA TYR A 536 -6.18 -7.92 -25.46
C TYR A 536 -4.69 -7.71 -25.79
N LEU A 537 -3.82 -7.68 -24.78
CA LEU A 537 -2.38 -7.44 -24.98
C LEU A 537 -1.73 -8.54 -25.82
N VAL A 538 -2.15 -9.80 -25.66
CA VAL A 538 -1.67 -10.91 -26.48
C VAL A 538 -2.21 -10.81 -27.92
N ALA A 539 -3.51 -10.53 -28.09
CA ALA A 539 -4.16 -10.42 -29.39
C ALA A 539 -3.60 -9.27 -30.23
N GLU A 540 -3.30 -8.15 -29.58
CA GLU A 540 -2.66 -6.99 -30.22
C GLU A 540 -1.16 -7.18 -30.41
N HIS A 541 -0.55 -8.32 -30.04
CA HIS A 541 0.88 -8.58 -30.24
C HIS A 541 1.82 -7.75 -29.35
N TYR A 542 1.37 -7.25 -28.20
CA TYR A 542 2.26 -6.73 -27.16
C TYR A 542 3.06 -7.85 -26.47
N ALA A 543 2.50 -9.05 -26.42
CA ALA A 543 3.05 -10.16 -25.64
C ALA A 543 2.94 -11.50 -26.36
N ALA A 544 3.90 -12.39 -26.09
CA ALA A 544 3.79 -13.79 -26.45
C ALA A 544 2.83 -14.52 -25.50
N LYS A 545 1.89 -15.28 -26.07
CA LYS A 545 0.86 -16.01 -25.32
C LYS A 545 1.39 -16.97 -24.25
N ASP A 546 2.61 -17.48 -24.42
CA ASP A 546 3.27 -18.45 -23.55
C ASP A 546 4.30 -17.80 -22.60
N LYS A 547 4.36 -16.46 -22.56
CA LYS A 547 5.31 -15.68 -21.74
C LYS A 547 4.63 -14.58 -20.93
N VAL A 548 3.40 -14.81 -20.49
CA VAL A 548 2.64 -13.85 -19.67
C VAL A 548 2.82 -14.16 -18.19
N PHE A 549 3.15 -13.14 -17.41
CA PHE A 549 3.27 -13.20 -15.96
C PHE A 549 2.32 -12.20 -15.30
N ALA A 550 1.74 -12.59 -14.17
CA ALA A 550 0.88 -11.72 -13.38
C ALA A 550 1.41 -11.55 -11.96
N MET A 551 1.24 -10.36 -11.39
CA MET A 551 1.56 -10.06 -10.00
C MET A 551 0.44 -9.26 -9.33
N GLY A 552 0.14 -9.61 -8.08
CA GLY A 552 -0.74 -8.87 -7.20
C GLY A 552 -0.47 -9.20 -5.74
N GLY A 553 -0.73 -8.24 -4.83
CA GLY A 553 -0.52 -8.43 -3.40
C GLY A 553 -1.70 -7.97 -2.54
N SER A 554 -1.89 -8.55 -1.35
CA SER A 554 -3.03 -8.27 -0.47
C SER A 554 -4.36 -8.58 -1.17
N ALA A 555 -5.27 -7.62 -1.34
CA ALA A 555 -6.45 -7.78 -2.21
C ALA A 555 -6.12 -7.95 -3.71
N GLY A 556 -4.95 -7.47 -4.17
CA GLY A 556 -4.40 -7.88 -5.47
C GLY A 556 -3.99 -9.36 -5.49
N GLY A 557 -3.70 -9.95 -4.33
CA GLY A 557 -3.49 -11.38 -4.17
C GLY A 557 -4.79 -12.20 -4.23
N LEU A 558 -5.92 -11.64 -3.78
CA LEU A 558 -7.26 -12.18 -4.07
C LEU A 558 -7.46 -12.27 -5.59
N LEU A 559 -7.14 -11.19 -6.32
CA LEU A 559 -7.17 -11.17 -7.78
C LEU A 559 -6.31 -12.30 -8.36
N MET A 560 -5.05 -12.47 -7.91
CA MET A 560 -4.18 -13.55 -8.39
C MET A 560 -4.78 -14.94 -8.13
N GLY A 561 -5.31 -15.19 -6.94
CA GLY A 561 -5.93 -16.47 -6.59
C GLY A 561 -7.18 -16.78 -7.43
N ALA A 562 -8.03 -15.78 -7.66
CA ALA A 562 -9.21 -15.93 -8.51
C ALA A 562 -8.83 -16.16 -9.97
N VAL A 563 -7.85 -15.42 -10.49
CA VAL A 563 -7.33 -15.56 -11.87
C VAL A 563 -6.69 -16.92 -12.09
N ALA A 564 -5.94 -17.47 -11.13
CA ALA A 564 -5.41 -18.83 -11.20
C ALA A 564 -6.52 -19.89 -11.36
N ASN A 565 -7.67 -19.69 -10.70
CA ASN A 565 -8.84 -20.56 -10.83
C ASN A 565 -9.63 -20.32 -12.13
N LEU A 566 -9.77 -19.08 -12.60
CA LEU A 566 -10.64 -18.74 -13.73
C LEU A 566 -9.96 -18.83 -15.10
N GLY A 567 -8.66 -18.54 -15.18
CA GLY A 567 -7.92 -18.45 -16.45
C GLY A 567 -6.42 -18.61 -16.28
N GLY A 568 -5.98 -19.46 -15.34
CA GLY A 568 -4.57 -19.70 -15.03
C GLY A 568 -3.75 -20.23 -16.21
N ASP A 569 -4.39 -20.82 -17.23
CA ASP A 569 -3.78 -21.30 -18.46
C ASP A 569 -3.23 -20.18 -19.36
N LYS A 570 -3.68 -18.93 -19.14
CA LYS A 570 -3.16 -17.75 -19.84
C LYS A 570 -1.78 -17.31 -19.33
N TYR A 571 -1.33 -17.84 -18.19
CA TYR A 571 -0.13 -17.36 -17.51
C TYR A 571 0.95 -18.43 -17.49
N ARG A 572 2.17 -18.03 -17.79
CA ARG A 572 3.37 -18.84 -17.57
C ARG A 572 3.72 -18.92 -16.09
N GLY A 573 3.50 -17.82 -15.36
CA GLY A 573 3.66 -17.79 -13.91
C GLY A 573 2.87 -16.66 -13.25
N ILE A 574 2.50 -16.87 -11.98
CA ILE A 574 1.77 -15.90 -11.15
C ILE A 574 2.53 -15.69 -9.84
N VAL A 575 2.65 -14.44 -9.41
CA VAL A 575 3.22 -14.05 -8.11
C VAL A 575 2.11 -13.46 -7.25
N ALA A 576 1.89 -14.06 -6.09
CA ALA A 576 0.84 -13.65 -5.16
C ALA A 576 1.45 -13.29 -3.80
N HIS A 577 1.54 -12.00 -3.50
CA HIS A 577 2.10 -11.52 -2.24
C HIS A 577 1.03 -11.35 -1.16
N VAL A 578 1.25 -11.90 0.04
CA VAL A 578 0.31 -11.81 1.19
C VAL A 578 -1.17 -11.91 0.76
N PRO A 579 -1.57 -12.95 0.00
CA PRO A 579 -2.82 -12.89 -0.77
C PRO A 579 -4.05 -13.24 0.07
N PHE A 580 -5.10 -12.42 0.01
CA PHE A 580 -6.40 -12.69 0.63
C PHE A 580 -7.15 -13.78 -0.15
N VAL A 581 -7.14 -15.03 0.34
CA VAL A 581 -7.54 -16.20 -0.47
C VAL A 581 -8.56 -17.11 0.21
N ASP A 582 -8.75 -17.00 1.53
CA ASP A 582 -9.75 -17.78 2.27
C ASP A 582 -11.00 -16.95 2.58
N VAL A 583 -11.52 -16.31 1.52
CA VAL A 583 -12.50 -15.22 1.60
C VAL A 583 -13.71 -15.58 2.45
N VAL A 584 -14.36 -16.71 2.18
CA VAL A 584 -15.63 -17.05 2.86
C VAL A 584 -15.39 -17.43 4.32
N THR A 585 -14.33 -18.16 4.62
CA THR A 585 -14.03 -18.59 6.00
C THR A 585 -13.64 -17.40 6.86
N THR A 586 -12.74 -16.55 6.36
CA THR A 586 -12.30 -15.33 7.05
C THR A 586 -13.48 -14.38 7.27
N MET A 587 -14.29 -14.11 6.24
CA MET A 587 -15.40 -13.16 6.34
C MET A 587 -16.61 -13.69 7.16
N LEU A 588 -16.63 -14.97 7.55
CA LEU A 588 -17.61 -15.50 8.51
C LEU A 588 -17.22 -15.21 9.97
N ASP A 589 -15.94 -14.93 10.24
CA ASP A 589 -15.37 -14.83 11.58
C ASP A 589 -14.95 -13.38 11.93
N GLU A 590 -15.77 -12.75 12.78
CA GLU A 590 -15.58 -11.36 13.25
C GLU A 590 -14.47 -11.22 14.31
N SER A 591 -13.85 -12.32 14.76
CA SER A 591 -12.68 -12.27 15.64
C SER A 591 -11.39 -11.92 14.91
N ILE A 592 -11.38 -12.06 13.58
CA ILE A 592 -10.24 -11.76 12.72
C ILE A 592 -10.21 -10.25 12.46
N PRO A 593 -9.03 -9.58 12.56
CA PRO A 593 -8.88 -8.18 12.17
C PRO A 593 -9.47 -7.89 10.78
N LEU A 594 -10.01 -6.68 10.59
CA LEU A 594 -10.64 -6.18 9.35
C LEU A 594 -12.00 -6.78 8.95
N THR A 595 -12.36 -8.00 9.34
CA THR A 595 -13.59 -8.70 8.87
C THR A 595 -14.84 -7.81 8.92
N THR A 596 -15.12 -7.16 10.06
CA THR A 596 -16.32 -6.33 10.24
C THR A 596 -16.32 -5.07 9.37
N ASN A 597 -15.14 -4.50 9.09
CA ASN A 597 -14.98 -3.31 8.26
C ASN A 597 -15.08 -3.63 6.77
N GLU A 598 -14.75 -4.86 6.38
CA GLU A 598 -14.73 -5.30 4.98
C GLU A 598 -16.07 -5.87 4.47
N PHE A 599 -17.11 -5.95 5.31
CA PHE A 599 -18.44 -6.34 4.84
C PHE A 599 -18.98 -5.44 3.73
N ASP A 600 -18.63 -4.16 3.76
CA ASP A 600 -19.00 -3.19 2.73
C ASP A 600 -18.14 -3.31 1.46
N GLU A 601 -17.06 -4.11 1.47
CA GLU A 601 -16.21 -4.36 0.30
C GLU A 601 -16.60 -5.65 -0.41
N TRP A 602 -16.68 -6.76 0.33
CA TRP A 602 -16.92 -8.11 -0.23
C TRP A 602 -18.36 -8.60 -0.07
N GLY A 603 -19.04 -8.14 0.98
CA GLY A 603 -20.31 -8.66 1.46
C GLY A 603 -20.15 -9.40 2.79
N ASN A 604 -21.26 -9.58 3.50
CA ASN A 604 -21.29 -10.38 4.73
C ASN A 604 -21.80 -11.81 4.41
N PRO A 605 -20.93 -12.85 4.44
CA PRO A 605 -21.30 -14.22 4.07
C PRO A 605 -22.21 -14.92 5.09
N LYS A 606 -22.60 -14.26 6.19
CA LYS A 606 -23.73 -14.72 7.00
C LYS A 606 -25.06 -14.56 6.24
N GLN A 607 -25.12 -13.67 5.25
CA GLN A 607 -26.27 -13.50 4.37
C GLN A 607 -26.17 -14.43 3.15
N ALA A 608 -27.24 -15.17 2.84
CA ALA A 608 -27.23 -16.22 1.80
C ALA A 608 -26.81 -15.72 0.40
N GLY A 609 -27.25 -14.51 0.01
CA GLY A 609 -26.90 -13.92 -1.29
C GLY A 609 -25.42 -13.61 -1.41
N ALA A 610 -24.86 -12.92 -0.40
CA ALA A 610 -23.44 -12.61 -0.32
C ALA A 610 -22.60 -13.90 -0.20
N TYR A 611 -23.01 -14.86 0.64
CA TYR A 611 -22.35 -16.16 0.77
C TYR A 611 -22.19 -16.86 -0.58
N LYS A 612 -23.28 -17.01 -1.33
CA LYS A 612 -23.26 -17.68 -2.64
C LYS A 612 -22.35 -16.95 -3.63
N TYR A 613 -22.39 -15.62 -3.64
CA TYR A 613 -21.59 -14.82 -4.56
C TYR A 613 -20.10 -14.85 -4.20
N MET A 614 -19.75 -14.62 -2.93
CA MET A 614 -18.37 -14.71 -2.43
C MET A 614 -17.78 -16.09 -2.66
N LEU A 615 -18.56 -17.15 -2.39
CA LEU A 615 -18.14 -18.53 -2.64
C LEU A 615 -17.86 -18.81 -4.12
N SER A 616 -18.50 -18.09 -5.05
CA SER A 616 -18.27 -18.29 -6.49
C SER A 616 -16.89 -17.85 -6.97
N TYR A 617 -16.19 -17.00 -6.21
CA TYR A 617 -14.85 -16.52 -6.58
C TYR A 617 -13.77 -16.75 -5.52
N SER A 618 -14.14 -17.12 -4.28
CA SER A 618 -13.19 -17.38 -3.18
C SER A 618 -12.07 -18.34 -3.62
N PRO A 619 -10.80 -17.90 -3.66
CA PRO A 619 -9.72 -18.69 -4.26
C PRO A 619 -9.52 -20.06 -3.62
N TYR A 620 -9.52 -20.14 -2.29
CA TYR A 620 -9.38 -21.39 -1.54
C TYR A 620 -10.51 -22.38 -1.84
N ASP A 621 -11.73 -21.89 -1.94
CA ASP A 621 -12.92 -22.72 -2.17
C ASP A 621 -13.00 -23.27 -3.59
N ASN A 622 -12.48 -22.53 -4.56
CA ASN A 622 -12.56 -22.85 -5.98
C ASN A 622 -11.32 -23.56 -6.52
N VAL A 623 -10.40 -24.01 -5.64
CA VAL A 623 -9.32 -24.91 -6.06
C VAL A 623 -9.91 -26.22 -6.57
N ALA A 624 -9.55 -26.61 -7.79
CA ALA A 624 -10.09 -27.77 -8.48
C ALA A 624 -8.99 -28.69 -9.03
N ALA A 625 -9.37 -29.91 -9.42
CA ALA A 625 -8.45 -30.86 -10.03
C ALA A 625 -8.14 -30.47 -11.49
N LYS A 626 -7.15 -29.59 -11.66
CA LYS A 626 -6.72 -29.06 -12.97
C LYS A 626 -5.26 -28.61 -12.94
N ALA A 627 -4.73 -28.24 -14.11
CA ALA A 627 -3.43 -27.60 -14.21
C ALA A 627 -3.49 -26.15 -13.72
N TYR A 628 -2.48 -25.73 -12.96
CA TYR A 628 -2.23 -24.37 -12.52
C TYR A 628 -0.90 -23.86 -13.07
N PRO A 629 -0.71 -22.54 -13.25
CA PRO A 629 0.58 -21.98 -13.70
C PRO A 629 1.66 -22.18 -12.63
N ALA A 630 2.92 -21.89 -12.98
CA ALA A 630 3.97 -21.77 -11.96
C ALA A 630 3.59 -20.65 -10.99
N MET A 631 3.76 -20.85 -9.67
CA MET A 631 3.36 -19.86 -8.68
C MET A 631 4.41 -19.64 -7.59
N LEU A 632 4.63 -18.37 -7.27
CA LEU A 632 5.34 -17.91 -6.08
C LEU A 632 4.35 -17.20 -5.16
N VAL A 633 4.11 -17.78 -3.99
CA VAL A 633 3.25 -17.23 -2.95
C VAL A 633 4.11 -16.76 -1.79
N THR A 634 3.87 -15.54 -1.29
CA THR A 634 4.59 -15.03 -0.11
C THR A 634 3.63 -14.66 1.01
N THR A 635 4.09 -14.73 2.26
CA THR A 635 3.34 -14.24 3.42
C THR A 635 4.27 -13.88 4.59
N GLY A 636 3.73 -13.28 5.65
CA GLY A 636 4.45 -12.97 6.90
C GLY A 636 3.73 -13.54 8.12
N LEU A 637 4.46 -14.15 9.07
CA LEU A 637 3.89 -14.78 10.27
C LEU A 637 3.08 -13.78 11.13
N TYR A 638 3.54 -12.52 11.16
CA TYR A 638 2.91 -11.43 11.93
C TYR A 638 2.06 -10.50 11.06
N ASP A 639 1.67 -10.93 9.86
CA ASP A 639 0.76 -10.16 9.01
C ASP A 639 -0.59 -9.98 9.72
N SER A 640 -1.00 -8.72 9.84
CA SER A 640 -2.23 -8.28 10.51
C SER A 640 -3.34 -7.91 9.53
N GLN A 641 -3.03 -7.79 8.23
CA GLN A 641 -4.00 -7.47 7.19
C GLN A 641 -4.52 -8.75 6.53
N VAL A 642 -3.61 -9.64 6.12
CA VAL A 642 -3.97 -10.96 5.59
C VAL A 642 -3.28 -12.00 6.46
N GLN A 643 -4.06 -12.85 7.11
CA GLN A 643 -3.49 -13.73 8.11
C GLN A 643 -2.63 -14.82 7.45
N TYR A 644 -1.46 -15.12 8.02
CA TYR A 644 -0.47 -16.04 7.42
C TYR A 644 -1.06 -17.39 7.00
N TYR A 645 -2.09 -17.87 7.71
CA TYR A 645 -2.72 -19.14 7.45
C TYR A 645 -3.53 -19.17 6.14
N GLU A 646 -3.98 -18.03 5.62
CA GLU A 646 -4.74 -17.99 4.37
C GLU A 646 -3.92 -18.50 3.17
N PRO A 647 -2.78 -17.87 2.80
CA PRO A 647 -1.92 -18.38 1.73
C PRO A 647 -1.38 -19.79 2.02
N THR A 648 -1.07 -20.10 3.28
CA THR A 648 -0.55 -21.42 3.65
C THR A 648 -1.57 -22.53 3.39
N LYS A 649 -2.83 -22.33 3.79
CA LYS A 649 -3.93 -23.26 3.49
C LYS A 649 -4.18 -23.36 1.98
N TRP A 650 -4.12 -22.24 1.28
CA TRP A 650 -4.32 -22.21 -0.17
C TRP A 650 -3.25 -23.00 -0.93
N VAL A 651 -1.97 -22.85 -0.58
CA VAL A 651 -0.88 -23.65 -1.16
C VAL A 651 -1.04 -25.14 -0.83
N ALA A 652 -1.39 -25.49 0.41
CA ALA A 652 -1.64 -26.88 0.80
C ALA A 652 -2.76 -27.53 -0.04
N ARG A 653 -3.86 -26.79 -0.28
CA ARG A 653 -4.98 -27.26 -1.11
C ARG A 653 -4.63 -27.31 -2.60
N LEU A 654 -3.88 -26.34 -3.12
CA LEU A 654 -3.38 -26.38 -4.49
C LEU A 654 -2.50 -27.62 -4.72
N ARG A 655 -1.59 -27.94 -3.79
CA ARG A 655 -0.73 -29.13 -3.93
C ARG A 655 -1.51 -30.44 -3.93
N SER A 656 -2.60 -30.54 -3.19
CA SER A 656 -3.42 -31.77 -3.16
C SER A 656 -4.33 -31.93 -4.36
N MET A 657 -4.60 -30.86 -5.12
CA MET A 657 -5.58 -30.87 -6.21
C MET A 657 -4.96 -30.66 -7.60
N LYS A 658 -3.86 -29.93 -7.72
CA LYS A 658 -3.28 -29.59 -9.03
C LYS A 658 -2.83 -30.84 -9.80
N THR A 659 -3.01 -30.84 -11.12
CA THR A 659 -2.69 -31.99 -11.99
C THR A 659 -1.43 -31.80 -12.83
N ASP A 660 -0.83 -30.62 -12.80
CA ASP A 660 0.41 -30.29 -13.49
C ASP A 660 1.65 -30.57 -12.61
N HIS A 661 2.84 -30.32 -13.16
CA HIS A 661 4.12 -30.38 -12.46
C HIS A 661 4.83 -29.02 -12.39
N ASN A 662 4.09 -27.92 -12.59
CA ASN A 662 4.66 -26.59 -12.50
C ASN A 662 5.07 -26.26 -11.05
N PRO A 663 6.10 -25.42 -10.87
CA PRO A 663 6.54 -24.96 -9.56
C PRO A 663 5.42 -24.31 -8.74
N LEU A 664 5.33 -24.66 -7.45
CA LEU A 664 4.43 -24.04 -6.49
C LEU A 664 5.17 -23.80 -5.18
N TYR A 665 5.60 -22.57 -5.00
CA TYR A 665 6.42 -22.15 -3.87
C TYR A 665 5.62 -21.31 -2.87
N LEU A 666 5.92 -21.52 -1.59
CA LEU A 666 5.47 -20.68 -0.49
C LEU A 666 6.68 -20.20 0.29
N LYS A 667 6.87 -18.88 0.35
CA LYS A 667 7.88 -18.22 1.18
C LYS A 667 7.20 -17.50 2.34
N ILE A 668 7.54 -17.86 3.56
CA ILE A 668 7.03 -17.24 4.78
C ILE A 668 8.14 -16.44 5.45
N ASN A 669 7.91 -15.14 5.61
CA ASN A 669 8.75 -14.32 6.48
C ASN A 669 8.36 -14.54 7.94
N MET A 670 9.22 -15.24 8.69
CA MET A 670 8.97 -15.60 10.10
C MET A 670 9.14 -14.43 11.07
N GLU A 671 9.64 -13.28 10.60
CA GLU A 671 10.03 -12.14 11.45
C GLU A 671 9.27 -10.84 11.14
N ALA A 672 8.39 -10.84 10.13
CA ALA A 672 7.73 -9.63 9.66
C ALA A 672 6.21 -9.79 9.42
N GLY A 673 5.55 -8.65 9.21
CA GLY A 673 4.13 -8.55 8.90
C GLY A 673 3.84 -8.23 7.43
N HIS A 674 2.76 -7.48 7.18
CA HIS A 674 2.19 -7.27 5.83
C HIS A 674 3.15 -6.67 4.80
N GLY A 675 4.06 -5.80 5.24
CA GLY A 675 5.03 -5.12 4.37
C GLY A 675 6.34 -5.88 4.12
N GLY A 676 6.48 -7.10 4.65
CA GLY A 676 7.74 -7.84 4.62
C GLY A 676 8.81 -7.24 5.54
N LYS A 677 10.08 -7.58 5.31
CA LYS A 677 11.20 -7.06 6.13
C LYS A 677 11.24 -5.53 6.12
N SER A 678 11.46 -4.92 7.28
CA SER A 678 11.63 -3.46 7.40
C SER A 678 12.99 -3.02 6.89
N GLY A 679 13.04 -1.84 6.27
CA GLY A 679 14.26 -1.29 5.66
C GLY A 679 14.18 -1.17 4.15
N ARG A 680 14.80 -0.13 3.59
CA ARG A 680 14.64 0.21 2.17
C ARG A 680 15.37 -0.72 1.21
N PHE A 681 16.45 -1.37 1.65
CA PHE A 681 17.26 -2.28 0.81
C PHE A 681 16.82 -3.72 0.97
N THR A 682 16.61 -4.16 2.21
CA THR A 682 16.28 -5.55 2.50
C THR A 682 15.02 -6.03 1.75
N ARG A 683 13.99 -5.18 1.58
CA ARG A 683 12.80 -5.49 0.77
C ARG A 683 13.09 -5.71 -0.73
N GLN A 684 14.16 -5.13 -1.28
CA GLN A 684 14.50 -5.29 -2.70
C GLN A 684 15.00 -6.70 -3.01
N HIS A 685 15.44 -7.44 -2.00
CA HIS A 685 15.80 -8.85 -2.15
C HIS A 685 14.57 -9.69 -2.50
N GLU A 686 13.42 -9.42 -1.88
CA GLU A 686 12.16 -10.11 -2.20
C GLU A 686 11.69 -9.82 -3.64
N THR A 687 11.87 -8.58 -4.13
CA THR A 687 11.63 -8.26 -5.56
C THR A 687 12.63 -8.95 -6.49
N ALA A 688 13.89 -9.09 -6.08
CA ALA A 688 14.89 -9.78 -6.88
C ALA A 688 14.60 -11.28 -7.00
N GLU A 689 14.14 -11.92 -5.93
CA GLU A 689 13.68 -13.32 -5.94
C GLU A 689 12.46 -13.51 -6.84
N GLU A 690 11.50 -12.59 -6.78
CA GLU A 690 10.33 -12.57 -7.68
C GLU A 690 10.78 -12.58 -9.14
N TYR A 691 11.69 -11.68 -9.51
CA TYR A 691 12.17 -11.59 -10.88
C TYR A 691 13.03 -12.78 -11.28
N ALA A 692 13.84 -13.31 -10.37
CA ALA A 692 14.59 -14.53 -10.61
C ALA A 692 13.66 -15.71 -10.88
N PHE A 693 12.56 -15.85 -10.12
CA PHE A 693 11.52 -16.84 -10.37
C PHE A 693 10.89 -16.67 -11.77
N ILE A 694 10.50 -15.45 -12.14
CA ILE A 694 9.90 -15.13 -13.45
C ILE A 694 10.86 -15.46 -14.60
N LEU A 695 12.11 -14.99 -14.51
CA LEU A 695 13.13 -15.20 -15.54
C LEU A 695 13.50 -16.68 -15.69
N ASN A 696 13.53 -17.43 -14.58
CA ASN A 696 13.72 -18.87 -14.60
C ASN A 696 12.63 -19.60 -15.39
N GLN A 697 11.37 -19.16 -15.31
CA GLN A 697 10.29 -19.75 -16.12
C GLN A 697 10.46 -19.56 -17.63
N LEU A 698 11.27 -18.58 -18.05
CA LEU A 698 11.67 -18.33 -19.42
C LEU A 698 12.99 -19.01 -19.82
N GLY A 699 13.64 -19.73 -18.91
CA GLY A 699 14.97 -20.30 -19.13
C GLY A 699 16.08 -19.25 -19.24
N MET A 700 15.85 -18.04 -18.72
CA MET A 700 16.85 -16.98 -18.68
C MET A 700 17.75 -17.17 -17.46
N SER A 701 18.80 -17.99 -17.61
CA SER A 701 19.90 -18.09 -16.65
C SER A 701 21.05 -17.21 -17.15
N GLU A 702 21.36 -16.13 -16.43
CA GLU A 702 22.45 -15.21 -16.78
C GLU A 702 23.74 -15.46 -15.99
#